data_AF-A0A850QCX3-F1
#
_entry.id   AF-A0A850QCX3-F1
#
_cell.length_a   1.000
_cell.length_b   1.000
_cell.length_c   1.000
_cell.angle_alpha   90.00
_cell.angle_beta   90.00
_cell.angle_gamma   90.00
#
_symmetry.space_group_name_H-M   'P 1'
#
loop_
_entity.id
_entity.type
_entity.pdbx_description
1 polymer ?
#
loop_
_entity_poly.entity_id
_entity_poly.type
_entity_poly.pdbx_seq_one_letter_code
_entity_poly.pdbx_strand_id
1 'polypeptide(L)'
;MNNNFSQYWKNNRRLLIPLFISLLIVHILPPFNLFEDRSSSLLQVHLLLELFAVIVAILIAIVSWYEHEMHAHPDSAILLIGFSTVAVVDLLHALTYDGMPKLVTENSTQRAIFFWLAGRTLVLLTLALLAFQIKIKISNWLGLLFAGSCASLIFWFGTFEISNMPVLYIKGTGVTGFKSVYEYILFGLNVLLAGVFIRKADWRDPVKNSAFATSCLIMALGEIVFSNYIAPSDFLNNFGHLFKVLSYYVLYQSVFVSAIRQPYQKIRESEERFRTLTELSADWFWEQDAQLRFSQISKGVSPAFYQFLIRIRPWEIDALIPVNFEWSDYRMRSSRREPFKDLICKIEKSNQIYWISSSASPVYDEQRKFAGYRGVTSDITKRKMSELQIEFLAYHDSLTALPNRIMLQDRFEQFKSYAIQKKVKLALLFLDLDHFKKINDSSGHDIGDAMLKDVAKRLEECVRKIDSVARIGGDEFLILIPDLTKTEDVVQVVEKIIENLQKPFYVNHRELTTSASVGISIFPDDAENFESLRKNADIAMYRAKDSGRNIYRFFDDGMNADATNYMVLRNGLRHAIERQELVLHYQPQLNLYTGEIIGVEALIRWNHPEMGIVSPAKFIPIAEESGLIIPIGDWVLKEACRQAVAWNMGTASRIQMAVNLSGVQFRRGDVEQSVFAALDESGLDPSLLELELTESILIQNAEHALACVKRLKSRGIKLSIDDFGTGYSSLSYLKRFDIDKLKIDQSFVRELNTNENDATIVRAIIQMAHGLNLVTIAEGVEITEILETLRSFGCDQVQGYLLSKPLPAAGLEKFMSAYTANPQGELVSAAEVD
;
A
#
# COMPACT_ATOMS: atom_id res chain seq x y z
N MET A 1 -14.99 40.92 34.37
CA MET A 1 -14.49 41.26 35.73
C MET A 1 -14.78 40.17 36.77
N ASN A 2 -15.95 39.52 36.77
CA ASN A 2 -16.30 38.47 37.75
C ASN A 2 -15.47 37.16 37.70
N ASN A 3 -14.83 36.82 36.56
CA ASN A 3 -14.13 35.55 36.43
C ASN A 3 -12.83 35.45 37.26
N ASN A 4 -12.03 36.52 37.34
CA ASN A 4 -10.74 36.47 38.06
C ASN A 4 -10.95 36.33 39.58
N PHE A 5 -11.90 37.07 40.13
CA PHE A 5 -12.22 37.02 41.56
C PHE A 5 -12.85 35.68 41.96
N SER A 6 -13.79 35.18 41.15
CA SER A 6 -14.42 33.87 41.37
C SER A 6 -13.40 32.72 41.35
N GLN A 7 -12.49 32.74 40.39
CA GLN A 7 -11.46 31.71 40.26
C GLN A 7 -10.40 31.80 41.38
N TYR A 8 -9.97 33.00 41.74
CA TYR A 8 -9.09 33.22 42.90
C TYR A 8 -9.73 32.69 44.19
N TRP A 9 -11.00 33.02 44.41
CA TRP A 9 -11.75 32.55 45.56
C TRP A 9 -11.86 31.02 45.58
N LYS A 10 -12.18 30.39 44.43
CA LYS A 10 -12.28 28.93 44.32
C LYS A 10 -10.97 28.22 44.74
N ASN A 11 -9.82 28.78 44.37
CA ASN A 11 -8.51 28.20 44.66
C ASN A 11 -8.06 28.45 46.11
N ASN A 12 -8.34 29.62 46.68
CA ASN A 12 -7.79 30.04 47.97
C ASN A 12 -8.77 29.96 49.15
N ARG A 13 -10.06 29.68 48.92
CA ARG A 13 -11.10 29.59 49.98
C ARG A 13 -10.76 28.60 51.10
N ARG A 14 -10.05 27.51 50.79
CA ARG A 14 -9.64 26.50 51.79
C ARG A 14 -8.67 27.05 52.83
N LEU A 15 -7.89 28.08 52.47
CA LEU A 15 -6.98 28.77 53.37
C LEU A 15 -7.63 30.01 54.00
N LEU A 16 -8.30 30.83 53.18
CA LEU A 16 -8.82 32.14 53.62
C LEU A 16 -10.06 32.03 54.52
N ILE A 17 -10.96 31.05 54.30
CA ILE A 17 -12.16 30.89 55.13
C ILE A 17 -11.81 30.55 56.58
N PRO A 18 -10.97 29.53 56.87
CA PRO A 18 -10.56 29.23 58.24
C PRO A 18 -9.88 30.41 58.93
N LEU A 19 -9.03 31.15 58.21
CA LEU A 19 -8.35 32.33 58.76
C LEU A 19 -9.32 33.45 59.12
N PHE A 20 -10.30 33.74 58.25
CA PHE A 20 -11.34 34.72 58.51
C PHE A 20 -12.24 34.30 59.69
N ILE A 21 -12.63 33.03 59.76
CA ILE A 21 -13.39 32.48 60.89
C ILE A 21 -12.58 32.58 62.18
N SER A 22 -11.27 32.25 62.14
CA SER A 22 -10.40 32.35 63.31
C SER A 22 -10.27 33.77 63.81
N LEU A 23 -10.17 34.76 62.90
CA LEU A 23 -10.18 36.18 63.26
C LEU A 23 -11.49 36.57 63.94
N LEU A 24 -12.63 36.17 63.38
CA LEU A 24 -13.95 36.51 63.91
C LEU A 24 -14.17 35.92 65.31
N ILE A 25 -13.75 34.67 65.53
CA ILE A 25 -13.77 34.03 66.86
C ILE A 25 -12.89 34.81 67.83
N VAL A 26 -11.66 35.11 67.43
CA VAL A 26 -10.68 35.79 68.29
C VAL A 26 -11.11 37.22 68.64
N HIS A 27 -11.83 37.90 67.74
CA HIS A 27 -12.34 39.25 67.99
C HIS A 27 -13.56 39.30 68.92
N ILE A 28 -14.30 38.19 69.04
CA ILE A 28 -15.45 38.05 69.95
C ILE A 28 -15.00 37.67 71.37
N LEU A 29 -13.84 37.04 71.51
CA LEU A 29 -13.31 36.66 72.82
C LEU A 29 -12.94 37.91 73.64
N PRO A 30 -13.30 37.96 74.93
CA PRO A 30 -12.84 39.04 75.81
C PRO A 30 -11.31 39.03 75.89
N PRO A 31 -10.65 40.19 76.04
CA PRO A 31 -9.20 40.21 76.22
C PRO A 31 -8.83 39.44 77.49
N PHE A 32 -8.03 38.40 77.34
CA PHE A 32 -7.46 37.62 78.45
C PHE A 32 -5.95 37.50 78.27
N ASN A 33 -5.24 37.43 79.39
CA ASN A 33 -3.80 37.20 79.41
C ASN A 33 -3.53 35.71 79.16
N LEU A 34 -2.75 35.40 78.13
CA LEU A 34 -2.44 34.02 77.75
C LEU A 34 -1.62 33.28 78.83
N PHE A 35 -0.87 34.04 79.64
CA PHE A 35 -0.03 33.56 80.73
C PHE A 35 -0.12 34.50 81.94
N GLU A 36 -1.15 34.37 82.79
CA GLU A 36 -1.39 35.28 83.93
C GLU A 36 -0.23 35.34 84.94
N ASP A 37 0.62 34.29 85.06
CA ASP A 37 1.73 34.20 86.03
C ASP A 37 3.13 33.92 85.44
N ARG A 38 3.30 33.95 84.11
CA ARG A 38 4.60 33.61 83.45
C ARG A 38 4.99 34.59 82.34
N SER A 39 5.40 35.79 82.73
CA SER A 39 5.89 36.83 81.81
C SER A 39 7.08 36.38 80.94
N SER A 40 7.94 35.47 81.44
CA SER A 40 9.07 34.92 80.69
C SER A 40 8.65 34.00 79.55
N SER A 41 7.56 33.24 79.69
CA SER A 41 7.04 32.34 78.64
C SER A 41 6.40 33.11 77.49
N LEU A 42 5.75 34.24 77.78
CA LEU A 42 5.20 35.15 76.77
C LEU A 42 6.31 35.72 75.88
N LEU A 43 7.39 36.20 76.49
CA LEU A 43 8.53 36.77 75.77
C LEU A 43 9.21 35.73 74.86
N GLN A 44 9.30 34.48 75.32
CA GLN A 44 9.83 33.36 74.53
C GLN A 44 8.96 33.06 73.30
N VAL A 45 7.63 33.03 73.45
CA VAL A 45 6.70 32.78 72.33
C VAL A 45 6.74 33.93 71.32
N HIS A 46 6.71 35.17 71.78
CA HIS A 46 6.86 36.34 70.92
C HIS A 46 8.17 36.29 70.13
N LEU A 47 9.31 36.11 70.81
CA LEU A 47 10.62 36.01 70.18
C LEU A 47 10.69 34.86 69.17
N LEU A 48 10.09 33.70 69.48
CA LEU A 48 10.06 32.55 68.57
C LEU A 48 9.29 32.87 67.28
N LEU A 49 8.10 33.47 67.39
CA LEU A 49 7.28 33.85 66.22
C LEU A 49 7.99 34.91 65.38
N GLU A 50 8.64 35.87 66.04
CA GLU A 50 9.40 36.92 65.38
C GLU A 50 10.65 36.40 64.67
N LEU A 51 11.44 35.55 65.33
CA LEU A 51 12.60 34.91 64.69
C LEU A 51 12.18 34.03 63.50
N PHE A 52 11.04 33.34 63.58
CA PHE A 52 10.53 32.59 62.43
C PHE A 52 10.21 33.53 61.26
N ALA A 53 9.54 34.66 61.50
CA ALA A 53 9.26 35.63 60.46
C ALA A 53 10.55 36.23 59.87
N VAL A 54 11.54 36.56 60.70
CA VAL A 54 12.86 37.05 60.25
C VAL A 54 13.56 36.01 59.36
N ILE A 55 13.58 34.74 59.77
CA ILE A 55 14.18 33.65 58.97
C ILE A 55 13.48 33.54 57.60
N VAL A 56 12.15 33.57 57.57
CA VAL A 56 11.41 33.50 56.29
C VAL A 56 11.69 34.73 55.42
N ALA A 57 11.79 35.92 56.00
CA ALA A 57 12.18 37.13 55.27
C ALA A 57 13.59 37.02 54.66
N ILE A 58 14.56 36.49 55.42
CA ILE A 58 15.92 36.21 54.92
C ILE A 58 15.88 35.20 53.77
N LEU A 59 15.09 34.12 53.91
CA LEU A 59 14.94 33.12 52.84
C LEU A 59 14.36 33.73 51.56
N ILE A 60 13.36 34.62 51.67
CA ILE A 60 12.83 35.36 50.51
C ILE A 60 13.94 36.18 49.86
N ALA A 61 14.75 36.89 50.65
CA ALA A 61 15.88 37.68 50.14
C ALA A 61 16.94 36.81 49.44
N ILE A 62 17.31 35.66 50.03
CA ILE A 62 18.29 34.73 49.44
C ILE A 62 17.78 34.14 48.12
N VAL A 63 16.55 33.66 48.06
CA VAL A 63 15.99 33.12 46.82
C VAL A 63 15.93 34.21 45.74
N SER A 64 15.55 35.43 46.13
CA SER A 64 15.52 36.58 45.22
C SER A 64 16.91 36.97 44.70
N TRP A 65 17.96 36.84 45.53
CA TRP A 65 19.35 37.05 45.10
C TRP A 65 19.71 36.12 43.94
N TYR A 66 19.49 34.82 44.11
CA TYR A 66 19.81 33.81 43.09
C TYR A 66 18.97 33.98 41.83
N GLU A 67 17.69 34.32 41.97
CA GLU A 67 16.81 34.60 40.82
C GLU A 67 17.30 35.83 40.03
N HIS A 68 17.77 36.87 40.71
CA HIS A 68 18.32 38.05 40.04
C HIS A 68 19.59 37.73 39.25
N GLU A 69 20.47 36.90 39.82
CA GLU A 69 21.74 36.52 39.20
C GLU A 69 21.54 35.61 37.97
N MET A 70 20.60 34.67 38.05
CA MET A 70 20.37 33.67 36.99
C MET A 70 19.44 34.16 35.87
N HIS A 71 18.46 35.02 36.19
CA HIS A 71 17.37 35.37 35.26
C HIS A 71 17.17 36.88 35.07
N ALA A 72 17.83 37.74 35.85
CA ALA A 72 17.71 39.20 35.79
C ALA A 72 16.24 39.69 35.84
N HIS A 73 15.36 38.96 36.54
CA HIS A 73 13.94 39.31 36.60
C HIS A 73 13.75 40.59 37.44
N PRO A 74 13.05 41.62 36.96
CA PRO A 74 12.97 42.93 37.65
C PRO A 74 12.38 42.85 39.06
N ASP A 75 11.46 41.90 39.30
CA ASP A 75 10.83 41.68 40.61
C ASP A 75 11.81 41.21 41.69
N SER A 76 12.85 40.47 41.29
CA SER A 76 13.81 39.85 42.22
C SER A 76 14.66 40.88 42.96
N ALA A 77 15.03 41.98 42.30
CA ALA A 77 15.77 43.08 42.93
C ALA A 77 14.92 43.81 44.00
N ILE A 78 13.63 44.00 43.72
CA ILE A 78 12.68 44.63 44.67
C ILE A 78 12.49 43.74 45.89
N LEU A 79 12.28 42.43 45.69
CA LEU A 79 12.12 41.47 46.78
C LEU A 79 13.40 41.35 47.61
N LEU A 80 14.58 41.33 46.98
CA LEU A 80 15.87 41.31 47.65
C LEU A 80 16.04 42.53 48.57
N ILE A 81 15.87 43.74 48.04
CA ILE A 81 16.03 44.99 48.80
C ILE A 81 14.99 45.08 49.92
N GLY A 82 13.72 44.83 49.58
CA GLY A 82 12.59 44.93 50.50
C GLY A 82 12.71 43.96 51.66
N PHE A 83 12.85 42.66 51.38
CA PHE A 83 12.88 41.63 52.43
C PHE A 83 14.20 41.60 53.21
N SER A 84 15.32 42.08 52.66
CA SER A 84 16.54 42.30 53.44
C SER A 84 16.35 43.42 54.47
N THR A 85 15.70 44.52 54.08
CA THR A 85 15.40 45.63 55.01
C THR A 85 14.39 45.17 56.08
N VAL A 86 13.33 44.48 55.66
CA VAL A 86 12.30 43.93 56.54
C VAL A 86 12.89 42.95 57.57
N ALA A 87 13.79 42.05 57.17
CA ALA A 87 14.40 41.09 58.09
C ALA A 87 15.15 41.79 59.23
N VAL A 88 15.89 42.86 58.93
CA VAL A 88 16.60 43.65 59.95
C VAL A 88 15.62 44.40 60.84
N VAL A 89 14.58 45.03 60.26
CA VAL A 89 13.59 45.79 61.03
C VAL A 89 12.72 44.89 61.92
N ASP A 90 12.30 43.73 61.45
CA ASP A 90 11.57 42.74 62.26
C ASP A 90 12.46 42.17 63.38
N LEU A 91 13.77 41.98 63.14
CA LEU A 91 14.71 41.60 64.20
C LEU A 91 14.84 42.71 65.26
N LEU A 92 14.92 43.98 64.83
CA LEU A 92 14.96 45.13 65.75
C LEU A 92 13.66 45.23 66.56
N HIS A 93 12.51 44.96 65.97
CA HIS A 93 11.24 44.87 66.69
C HIS A 93 11.31 43.81 67.81
N ALA A 94 11.77 42.60 67.47
CA ALA A 94 11.88 41.50 68.43
C ALA A 94 12.86 41.82 69.59
N LEU A 95 13.98 42.49 69.29
CA LEU A 95 15.02 42.81 70.26
C LEU A 95 14.72 44.05 71.12
N THR A 96 13.83 44.93 70.67
CA THR A 96 13.45 46.16 71.39
C THR A 96 12.16 46.02 72.21
N TYR A 97 11.61 44.81 72.25
CA TYR A 97 10.42 44.47 73.03
C TYR A 97 10.64 44.64 74.54
N ASP A 98 9.58 45.06 75.25
CA ASP A 98 9.63 45.25 76.70
C ASP A 98 9.92 43.92 77.41
N GLY A 99 10.99 43.88 78.21
CA GLY A 99 11.51 42.66 78.84
C GLY A 99 12.74 42.01 78.16
N MET A 100 13.15 42.48 76.97
CA MET A 100 14.42 42.05 76.36
C MET A 100 15.63 42.76 76.97
N PRO A 101 16.84 42.15 76.94
CA PRO A 101 18.07 42.83 77.35
C PRO A 101 18.28 44.13 76.59
N LYS A 102 18.79 45.15 77.29
CA LYS A 102 19.08 46.47 76.72
C LYS A 102 20.04 46.35 75.52
N LEU A 103 19.65 46.96 74.40
CA LEU A 103 20.46 47.00 73.18
C LEU A 103 21.41 48.22 73.16
N VAL A 104 20.88 49.41 72.82
CA VAL A 104 21.63 50.69 72.81
C VAL A 104 21.02 51.68 73.81
N THR A 105 19.69 51.72 73.87
CA THR A 105 18.91 52.52 74.82
C THR A 105 17.85 51.61 75.47
N GLU A 106 17.16 52.06 76.52
CA GLU A 106 16.19 51.22 77.25
C GLU A 106 15.05 50.69 76.37
N ASN A 107 14.77 49.39 76.39
CA ASN A 107 13.70 48.82 75.58
C ASN A 107 12.33 49.33 76.07
N SER A 108 11.38 49.47 75.14
CA SER A 108 10.02 49.92 75.49
C SER A 108 9.01 49.43 74.46
N THR A 109 7.76 49.23 74.91
CA THR A 109 6.64 48.88 74.03
C THR A 109 6.48 49.88 72.88
N GLN A 110 6.70 51.17 73.13
CA GLN A 110 6.63 52.20 72.08
C GLN A 110 7.69 51.98 70.99
N ARG A 111 8.92 51.62 71.36
CA ARG A 111 10.01 51.31 70.42
C ARG A 111 9.71 50.06 69.61
N ALA A 112 9.28 49.00 70.28
CA ALA A 112 8.88 47.78 69.61
C ALA A 112 7.76 48.04 68.59
N ILE A 113 6.70 48.77 68.96
CA ILE A 113 5.61 49.12 68.04
C ILE A 113 6.11 49.97 66.87
N PHE A 114 7.04 50.90 67.09
CA PHE A 114 7.62 51.68 65.99
C PHE A 114 8.27 50.77 64.93
N PHE A 115 9.14 49.84 65.36
CA PHE A 115 9.77 48.90 64.43
C PHE A 115 8.77 47.93 63.80
N TRP A 116 7.72 47.54 64.54
CA TRP A 116 6.60 46.76 63.99
C TRP A 116 5.94 47.47 62.80
N LEU A 117 5.50 48.72 63.00
CA LEU A 117 4.83 49.52 61.98
C LEU A 117 5.77 49.79 60.80
N ALA A 118 7.06 50.07 61.06
CA ALA A 118 8.06 50.24 60.02
C ALA A 118 8.22 48.98 59.16
N GLY A 119 8.29 47.80 59.79
CA GLY A 119 8.37 46.51 59.10
C GLY A 119 7.15 46.24 58.23
N ARG A 120 5.92 46.49 58.75
CA ARG A 120 4.68 46.31 57.98
C ARG A 120 4.61 47.26 56.79
N THR A 121 4.97 48.53 56.98
CA THR A 121 5.02 49.53 55.91
C THR A 121 6.05 49.15 54.83
N LEU A 122 7.21 48.62 55.20
CA LEU A 122 8.21 48.15 54.22
C LEU A 122 7.72 46.96 53.39
N VAL A 123 7.02 45.99 54.00
CA VAL A 123 6.41 44.89 53.25
C VAL A 123 5.37 45.43 52.26
N LEU A 124 4.48 46.31 52.73
CA LEU A 124 3.44 46.92 51.91
C LEU A 124 4.06 47.69 50.73
N LEU A 125 5.10 48.51 50.96
CA LEU A 125 5.82 49.24 49.93
C LEU A 125 6.49 48.30 48.93
N THR A 126 7.14 47.24 49.41
CA THR A 126 7.77 46.23 48.55
C THR A 126 6.74 45.57 47.64
N LEU A 127 5.61 45.14 48.21
CA LEU A 127 4.51 44.54 47.44
C LEU A 127 3.84 45.56 46.52
N ALA A 128 3.75 46.84 46.89
CA ALA A 128 3.23 47.88 46.02
C ALA A 128 4.14 48.10 44.80
N LEU A 129 5.47 48.19 44.99
CA LEU A 129 6.43 48.31 43.89
C LEU A 129 6.29 47.15 42.89
N LEU A 130 6.09 45.93 43.39
CA LEU A 130 5.80 44.75 42.57
C LEU A 130 4.44 44.85 41.88
N ALA A 131 3.39 45.23 42.61
CA ALA A 131 2.04 45.39 42.07
C ALA A 131 1.99 46.40 40.93
N PHE A 132 2.78 47.48 41.02
CA PHE A 132 2.90 48.51 39.99
C PHE A 132 4.00 48.24 38.94
N GLN A 133 4.67 47.08 39.01
CA GLN A 133 5.70 46.65 38.06
C GLN A 133 6.83 47.68 37.88
N ILE A 134 7.24 48.33 38.98
CA ILE A 134 8.41 49.20 38.98
C ILE A 134 9.65 48.36 38.66
N LYS A 135 10.53 48.87 37.79
CA LYS A 135 11.75 48.16 37.40
C LYS A 135 12.95 48.82 38.06
N ILE A 136 13.63 48.08 38.95
CA ILE A 136 14.89 48.50 39.56
C ILE A 136 16.01 47.71 38.90
N LYS A 137 16.97 48.42 38.30
CA LYS A 137 18.17 47.83 37.70
C LYS A 137 19.38 48.21 38.56
N ILE A 138 19.64 47.43 39.60
CA ILE A 138 20.74 47.62 40.53
C ILE A 138 21.37 46.25 40.77
N SER A 139 22.70 46.18 40.91
CA SER A 139 23.37 44.92 41.23
C SER A 139 23.00 44.45 42.64
N ASN A 140 23.06 43.14 42.86
CA ASN A 140 22.68 42.54 44.15
C ASN A 140 23.40 43.18 45.36
N TRP A 141 24.71 43.45 45.25
CA TRP A 141 25.50 44.10 46.31
C TRP A 141 25.08 45.55 46.57
N LEU A 142 24.83 46.35 45.54
CA LEU A 142 24.34 47.72 45.70
C LEU A 142 22.92 47.74 46.29
N GLY A 143 22.09 46.75 45.94
CA GLY A 143 20.77 46.55 46.53
C GLY A 143 20.86 46.25 48.04
N LEU A 144 21.74 45.35 48.45
CA LEU A 144 21.96 45.07 49.88
C LEU A 144 22.52 46.27 50.65
N LEU A 145 23.44 47.03 50.06
CA LEU A 145 23.95 48.26 50.67
C LEU A 145 22.84 49.30 50.87
N PHE A 146 21.95 49.44 49.88
CA PHE A 146 20.79 50.32 49.98
C PHE A 146 19.83 49.83 51.08
N ALA A 147 19.51 48.53 51.11
CA ALA A 147 18.68 47.93 52.16
C ALA A 147 19.27 48.15 53.57
N GLY A 148 20.58 47.92 53.74
CA GLY A 148 21.28 48.15 55.00
C GLY A 148 21.29 49.62 55.41
N SER A 149 21.42 50.55 54.46
CA SER A 149 21.33 51.99 54.70
C SER A 149 19.92 52.39 55.16
N CYS A 150 18.88 51.88 54.50
CA CYS A 150 17.49 52.10 54.90
C CYS A 150 17.21 51.56 56.31
N ALA A 151 17.63 50.33 56.60
CA ALA A 151 17.48 49.73 57.93
C ALA A 151 18.24 50.52 59.01
N SER A 152 19.44 51.00 58.71
CA SER A 152 20.24 51.83 59.61
C SER A 152 19.58 53.17 59.92
N LEU A 153 18.97 53.82 58.93
CA LEU A 153 18.21 55.07 59.12
C LEU A 153 16.97 54.84 59.99
N ILE A 154 16.22 53.76 59.75
CA ILE A 154 15.05 53.38 60.56
C ILE A 154 15.48 53.07 62.01
N PHE A 155 16.59 52.33 62.18
CA PHE A 155 17.16 52.02 63.49
C PHE A 155 17.57 53.29 64.24
N TRP A 156 18.27 54.21 63.58
CA TRP A 156 18.69 55.48 64.17
C TRP A 156 17.48 56.29 64.65
N PHE A 157 16.45 56.44 63.80
CA PHE A 157 15.24 57.19 64.15
C PHE A 157 14.47 56.54 65.32
N GLY A 158 14.23 55.23 65.25
CA GLY A 158 13.51 54.49 66.31
C GLY A 158 14.24 54.45 67.64
N THR A 159 15.57 54.59 67.63
CA THR A 159 16.40 54.57 68.84
C THR A 159 16.51 55.95 69.48
N PHE A 160 16.85 56.98 68.69
CA PHE A 160 17.22 58.30 69.21
C PHE A 160 16.11 59.36 69.09
N GLU A 161 15.28 59.29 68.05
CA GLU A 161 14.30 60.33 67.70
C GLU A 161 12.85 59.95 68.04
N ILE A 162 12.63 58.80 68.68
CA ILE A 162 11.28 58.29 68.94
C ILE A 162 10.42 59.21 69.82
N SER A 163 11.05 60.06 70.65
CA SER A 163 10.36 61.06 71.46
C SER A 163 9.65 62.15 70.63
N ASN A 164 10.07 62.35 69.38
CA ASN A 164 9.45 63.30 68.46
C ASN A 164 8.21 62.74 67.75
N MET A 165 7.89 61.46 67.96
CA MET A 165 6.72 60.79 67.41
C MET A 165 5.54 60.84 68.39
N PRO A 166 4.28 60.91 67.91
CA PRO A 166 3.11 60.71 68.76
C PRO A 166 3.23 59.40 69.56
N VAL A 167 2.83 59.44 70.83
CA VAL A 167 2.86 58.27 71.71
C VAL A 167 2.00 57.15 71.10
N LEU A 168 2.57 55.95 70.99
CA LEU A 168 1.92 54.80 70.33
C LEU A 168 1.19 53.87 71.32
N TYR A 169 1.64 53.85 72.57
CA TYR A 169 1.11 52.99 73.61
C TYR A 169 1.24 53.67 74.96
N ILE A 170 0.19 53.57 75.78
CA ILE A 170 0.17 54.08 77.16
C ILE A 170 -0.13 52.90 78.08
N LYS A 171 0.75 52.64 79.05
CA LYS A 171 0.63 51.51 79.98
C LYS A 171 -0.67 51.62 80.78
N GLY A 172 -1.49 50.56 80.74
CA GLY A 172 -2.76 50.47 81.46
C GLY A 172 -3.99 50.98 80.70
N THR A 173 -3.81 51.82 79.66
CA THR A 173 -4.92 52.26 78.78
C THR A 173 -4.88 51.61 77.40
N GLY A 174 -3.72 51.15 76.95
CA GLY A 174 -3.56 50.40 75.71
C GLY A 174 -2.97 51.21 74.55
N VAL A 175 -3.27 50.77 73.34
CA VAL A 175 -2.87 51.41 72.08
C VAL A 175 -3.51 52.79 71.92
N THR A 176 -2.77 53.77 71.39
CA THR A 176 -3.31 55.13 71.17
C THR A 176 -4.15 55.22 69.89
N GLY A 177 -5.04 56.21 69.81
CA GLY A 177 -5.84 56.44 68.59
C GLY A 177 -4.98 56.68 67.34
N PHE A 178 -3.80 57.29 67.50
CA PHE A 178 -2.85 57.46 66.40
C PHE A 178 -2.35 56.11 65.87
N LYS A 179 -1.95 55.18 66.75
CA LYS A 179 -1.54 53.83 66.36
C LYS A 179 -2.68 53.08 65.67
N SER A 180 -3.88 53.07 66.25
CA SER A 180 -5.03 52.36 65.68
C SER A 180 -5.39 52.89 64.29
N VAL A 181 -5.40 54.20 64.08
CA VAL A 181 -5.64 54.80 62.75
C VAL A 181 -4.56 54.37 61.74
N TYR A 182 -3.29 54.34 62.14
CA TYR A 182 -2.21 53.89 61.28
C TYR A 182 -2.41 52.43 60.83
N GLU A 183 -2.81 51.54 61.74
CA GLU A 183 -3.08 50.13 61.43
C GLU A 183 -4.31 49.94 60.54
N TYR A 184 -5.37 50.75 60.72
CA TYR A 184 -6.51 50.76 59.79
C TYR A 184 -6.12 51.24 58.38
N ILE A 185 -5.18 52.19 58.27
CA ILE A 185 -4.63 52.60 56.96
C ILE A 185 -3.86 51.44 56.33
N LEU A 186 -2.99 50.75 57.09
CA LEU A 186 -2.27 49.57 56.61
C LEU A 186 -3.23 48.46 56.17
N PHE A 187 -4.30 48.21 56.93
CA PHE A 187 -5.38 47.28 56.57
C PHE A 187 -5.97 47.62 55.20
N GLY A 188 -6.44 48.86 55.04
CA GLY A 188 -7.07 49.31 53.79
C GLY A 188 -6.14 49.22 52.58
N LEU A 189 -4.87 49.60 52.75
CA LEU A 189 -3.87 49.52 51.69
C LEU A 189 -3.53 48.07 51.31
N ASN A 190 -3.43 47.16 52.28
CA ASN A 190 -3.22 45.73 52.01
C ASN A 190 -4.41 45.11 51.24
N VAL A 191 -5.65 45.44 51.64
CA VAL A 191 -6.86 44.99 50.91
C VAL A 191 -6.87 45.54 49.48
N LEU A 192 -6.51 46.82 49.30
CA LEU A 192 -6.41 47.44 47.98
C LEU A 192 -5.36 46.75 47.10
N LEU A 193 -4.15 46.50 47.63
CA LEU A 193 -3.10 45.79 46.90
C LEU A 193 -3.50 44.35 46.57
N ALA A 194 -4.19 43.64 47.47
CA ALA A 194 -4.75 42.33 47.16
C ALA A 194 -5.69 42.38 45.96
N GLY A 195 -6.57 43.39 45.91
CA GLY A 195 -7.44 43.65 44.75
C GLY A 195 -6.66 43.90 43.45
N VAL A 196 -5.56 44.66 43.51
CA VAL A 196 -4.68 44.90 42.36
C VAL A 196 -4.04 43.59 41.86
N PHE A 197 -3.49 42.77 42.75
CA PHE A 197 -2.88 41.48 42.39
C PHE A 197 -3.91 40.48 41.83
N ILE A 198 -5.13 40.41 42.39
CA ILE A 198 -6.21 39.57 41.86
C ILE A 198 -6.62 40.03 40.46
N ARG A 199 -6.66 41.35 40.22
CA ARG A 199 -6.99 41.91 38.89
C ARG A 199 -5.87 41.65 37.88
N LYS A 200 -4.61 41.75 38.30
CA LYS A 200 -3.41 41.54 37.47
C LYS A 200 -3.00 40.07 37.30
N ALA A 201 -3.65 39.13 37.99
CA ALA A 201 -3.40 37.71 37.80
C ALA A 201 -3.74 37.31 36.35
N ASP A 202 -2.72 37.27 35.49
CA ASP A 202 -2.80 36.74 34.14
C ASP A 202 -2.83 35.22 34.25
N TRP A 203 -3.92 34.58 33.85
CA TRP A 203 -4.21 33.15 34.17
C TRP A 203 -3.37 32.14 33.39
N ARG A 204 -2.25 32.60 32.83
CA ARG A 204 -1.17 31.77 32.27
C ARG A 204 -0.06 31.48 33.29
N ASP A 205 0.11 32.32 34.33
CA ASP A 205 0.95 32.02 35.50
C ASP A 205 0.28 32.48 36.82
N PRO A 206 -0.80 31.78 37.25
CA PRO A 206 -1.67 32.22 38.33
C PRO A 206 -1.03 32.12 39.73
N VAL A 207 0.13 31.45 39.87
CA VAL A 207 0.66 31.08 41.18
C VAL A 207 1.23 32.29 41.91
N LYS A 208 2.00 33.13 41.22
CA LYS A 208 2.73 34.24 41.84
C LYS A 208 1.82 35.35 42.35
N ASN A 209 0.98 35.91 41.47
CA ASN A 209 0.07 37.00 41.81
C ASN A 209 -1.04 36.56 42.79
N SER A 210 -1.51 35.30 42.69
CA SER A 210 -2.47 34.75 43.66
C SER A 210 -1.86 34.66 45.07
N ALA A 211 -0.61 34.21 45.19
CA ALA A 211 0.06 34.13 46.47
C ALA A 211 0.34 35.52 47.07
N PHE A 212 0.73 36.50 46.26
CA PHE A 212 0.92 37.88 46.71
C PHE A 212 -0.39 38.50 47.19
N ALA A 213 -1.50 38.30 46.47
CA ALA A 213 -2.83 38.71 46.93
C ALA A 213 -3.23 38.03 48.25
N THR A 214 -2.97 36.73 48.37
CA THR A 214 -3.28 35.95 49.57
C THR A 214 -2.47 36.46 50.76
N SER A 215 -1.18 36.71 50.56
CA SER A 215 -0.30 37.32 51.57
C SER A 215 -0.82 38.67 52.06
N CYS A 216 -1.22 39.57 51.14
CA CYS A 216 -1.79 40.87 51.50
C CYS A 216 -3.09 40.73 52.32
N LEU A 217 -3.98 39.80 51.96
CA LEU A 217 -5.21 39.56 52.72
C LEU A 217 -4.91 39.02 54.12
N ILE A 218 -3.98 38.07 54.25
CA ILE A 218 -3.57 37.52 55.55
C ILE A 218 -2.93 38.63 56.41
N MET A 219 -2.12 39.50 55.81
CA MET A 219 -1.53 40.65 56.51
C MET A 219 -2.61 41.61 57.00
N ALA A 220 -3.58 41.94 56.14
CA ALA A 220 -4.70 42.80 56.51
C ALA A 220 -5.49 42.23 57.70
N LEU A 221 -5.77 40.92 57.72
CA LEU A 221 -6.42 40.29 58.86
C LEU A 221 -5.62 40.45 60.17
N GLY A 222 -4.29 40.40 60.09
CA GLY A 222 -3.40 40.66 61.22
C GLY A 222 -3.51 42.09 61.77
N GLU A 223 -3.57 43.12 60.89
CA GLU A 223 -3.64 44.53 61.32
C GLU A 223 -4.88 44.85 62.16
N ILE A 224 -6.02 44.19 61.89
CA ILE A 224 -7.24 44.34 62.69
C ILE A 224 -6.98 43.93 64.15
N VAL A 225 -6.24 42.84 64.37
CA VAL A 225 -5.97 42.30 65.71
C VAL A 225 -5.12 43.26 66.54
N PHE A 226 -4.15 43.94 65.93
CA PHE A 226 -3.25 44.86 66.63
C PHE A 226 -3.89 46.21 66.99
N SER A 227 -5.01 46.56 66.35
CA SER A 227 -5.66 47.88 66.48
C SER A 227 -6.36 48.13 67.82
N ASN A 228 -6.58 47.09 68.64
CA ASN A 228 -7.46 47.18 69.82
C ASN A 228 -7.02 46.32 71.03
N TYR A 229 -5.71 46.18 71.29
CA TYR A 229 -5.22 45.49 72.51
C TYR A 229 -4.87 46.47 73.64
N ILE A 230 -5.01 46.02 74.89
CA ILE A 230 -4.81 46.82 76.11
C ILE A 230 -3.42 46.56 76.69
N ALA A 231 -2.98 45.29 76.72
CA ALA A 231 -1.66 44.90 77.18
C ALA A 231 -0.88 44.15 76.08
N PRO A 232 0.44 44.34 75.96
CA PRO A 232 1.27 43.56 75.04
C PRO A 232 1.26 42.05 75.34
N SER A 233 0.80 41.67 76.55
CA SER A 233 0.57 40.28 76.98
C SER A 233 -0.76 39.68 76.51
N ASP A 234 -1.62 40.47 75.88
CA ASP A 234 -2.92 40.00 75.43
C ASP A 234 -2.77 38.86 74.41
N PHE A 235 -3.66 37.87 74.50
CA PHE A 235 -3.73 36.78 73.53
C PHE A 235 -3.78 37.29 72.08
N LEU A 236 -4.54 38.37 71.86
CA LEU A 236 -4.68 39.06 70.58
C LEU A 236 -3.32 39.45 69.98
N ASN A 237 -2.43 40.03 70.77
CA ASN A 237 -1.12 40.49 70.29
C ASN A 237 -0.27 39.32 69.74
N ASN A 238 -0.20 38.20 70.48
CA ASN A 238 0.51 37.00 70.02
C ASN A 238 -0.14 36.35 68.80
N PHE A 239 -1.48 36.34 68.74
CA PHE A 239 -2.21 35.80 67.61
C PHE A 239 -2.00 36.63 66.33
N GLY A 240 -1.84 37.95 66.45
CA GLY A 240 -1.47 38.83 65.34
C GLY A 240 -0.11 38.48 64.70
N HIS A 241 0.89 38.10 65.51
CA HIS A 241 2.19 37.67 65.01
C HIS A 241 2.10 36.39 64.14
N LEU A 242 1.13 35.52 64.41
CA LEU A 242 0.89 34.32 63.61
C LEU A 242 0.42 34.64 62.18
N PHE A 243 -0.43 35.66 62.00
CA PHE A 243 -0.85 36.12 60.67
C PHE A 243 0.33 36.63 59.84
N LYS A 244 1.26 37.36 60.47
CA LYS A 244 2.50 37.81 59.83
C LYS A 244 3.35 36.62 59.38
N VAL A 245 3.57 35.64 60.26
CA VAL A 245 4.33 34.42 59.95
C VAL A 245 3.71 33.70 58.74
N LEU A 246 2.39 33.53 58.75
CA LEU A 246 1.68 32.84 57.68
C LEU A 246 1.73 33.62 56.35
N SER A 247 1.61 34.94 56.41
CA SER A 247 1.73 35.84 55.26
C SER A 247 3.11 35.68 54.60
N TYR A 248 4.19 35.72 55.39
CA TYR A 248 5.55 35.54 54.89
C TYR A 248 5.79 34.14 54.33
N TYR A 249 5.24 33.11 54.96
CA TYR A 249 5.33 31.75 54.47
C TYR A 249 4.70 31.61 53.06
N VAL A 250 3.53 32.22 52.85
CA VAL A 250 2.86 32.22 51.52
C VAL A 250 3.71 32.95 50.48
N LEU A 251 4.34 34.08 50.82
CA LEU A 251 5.27 34.78 49.92
C LEU A 251 6.48 33.93 49.58
N TYR A 252 7.12 33.33 50.59
CA TYR A 252 8.28 32.47 50.40
C TYR A 252 7.97 31.28 49.48
N GLN A 253 6.86 30.58 49.72
CA GLN A 253 6.43 29.45 48.88
C GLN A 253 6.28 29.87 47.41
N SER A 254 5.69 31.05 47.16
CA SER A 254 5.53 31.59 45.82
C SER A 254 6.87 31.85 45.12
N VAL A 255 7.76 32.57 45.80
CA VAL A 255 9.09 32.92 45.28
C VAL A 255 9.93 31.66 45.05
N PHE A 256 9.94 30.73 46.01
CA PHE A 256 10.66 29.46 45.91
C PHE A 256 10.19 28.59 44.72
N VAL A 257 8.87 28.45 44.53
CA VAL A 257 8.33 27.66 43.41
C VAL A 257 8.70 28.27 42.06
N SER A 258 8.63 29.60 41.95
CA SER A 258 8.94 30.31 40.70
C SER A 258 10.44 30.29 40.38
N ALA A 259 11.30 30.52 41.38
CA ALA A 259 12.74 30.63 41.18
C ALA A 259 13.48 29.28 41.07
N ILE A 260 12.98 28.22 41.72
CA ILE A 260 13.70 26.94 41.82
C ILE A 260 12.92 25.79 41.20
N ARG A 261 11.67 25.56 41.64
CA ARG A 261 10.93 24.34 41.27
C ARG A 261 10.52 24.29 39.80
N GLN A 262 9.97 25.39 39.27
CA GLN A 262 9.52 25.45 37.87
C GLN A 262 10.67 25.31 36.86
N PRO A 263 11.81 26.03 36.99
CA PRO A 263 12.96 25.83 36.11
C PRO A 263 13.50 24.40 36.13
N TYR A 264 13.61 23.79 37.32
CA TYR A 264 14.08 22.40 37.45
C TYR A 264 13.17 21.40 36.72
N GLN A 265 11.85 21.56 36.83
CA GLN A 265 10.89 20.72 36.10
C GLN A 265 11.01 20.88 34.58
N LYS A 266 11.14 22.12 34.08
CA LYS A 266 11.33 22.38 32.64
C LYS A 266 12.60 21.73 32.08
N ILE A 267 13.70 21.76 32.84
CA ILE A 267 14.95 21.10 32.45
C ILE A 267 14.74 19.59 32.34
N ARG A 268 14.15 18.98 33.37
CA ARG A 268 13.88 17.54 33.39
C ARG A 268 12.96 17.10 32.25
N GLU A 269 11.86 17.83 32.02
CA GLU A 269 10.95 17.56 30.91
C GLU A 269 11.65 17.71 29.55
N SER A 270 12.52 18.71 29.39
CA SER A 270 13.31 18.89 28.18
C SER A 270 14.31 17.74 27.96
N GLU A 271 14.94 17.24 29.02
CA GLU A 271 15.89 16.13 28.96
C GLU A 271 15.18 14.81 28.60
N GLU A 272 14.06 14.50 29.28
CA GLU A 272 13.25 13.31 29.00
C GLU A 272 12.69 13.36 27.55
N ARG A 273 12.20 14.53 27.12
CA ARG A 273 11.73 14.74 25.74
C ARG A 273 12.85 14.54 24.73
N PHE A 274 14.04 15.09 24.97
CA PHE A 274 15.20 14.92 24.09
C PHE A 274 15.58 13.44 23.97
N ARG A 275 15.70 12.73 25.11
CA ARG A 275 16.04 11.30 25.12
C ARG A 275 15.04 10.47 24.32
N THR A 276 13.75 10.70 24.54
CA THR A 276 12.67 9.97 23.86
C THR A 276 12.70 10.21 22.34
N LEU A 277 12.88 11.47 21.91
CA LEU A 277 13.00 11.79 20.48
C LEU A 277 14.22 11.14 19.84
N THR A 278 15.36 11.10 20.54
CA THR A 278 16.57 10.44 20.03
C THR A 278 16.42 8.92 19.93
N GLU A 279 15.75 8.27 20.88
CA GLU A 279 15.51 6.82 20.85
C GLU A 279 14.50 6.41 19.77
N LEU A 280 13.53 7.27 19.43
CA LEU A 280 12.50 6.98 18.43
C LEU A 280 12.92 7.28 16.98
N SER A 281 13.88 8.17 16.75
CA SER A 281 14.17 8.74 15.42
C SER A 281 15.47 8.28 14.77
N ALA A 282 16.38 7.64 15.51
CA ALA A 282 17.68 7.23 15.00
C ALA A 282 18.13 5.90 15.58
N ASP A 283 18.71 5.05 14.73
CA ASP A 283 19.28 3.76 15.16
C ASP A 283 20.62 3.97 15.87
N TRP A 284 21.40 4.95 15.42
CA TRP A 284 22.64 5.37 16.06
C TRP A 284 22.73 6.89 16.20
N PHE A 285 23.20 7.33 17.35
CA PHE A 285 23.63 8.70 17.59
C PHE A 285 25.15 8.71 17.74
N TRP A 286 25.82 9.73 17.23
CA TRP A 286 27.27 9.84 17.33
C TRP A 286 27.72 11.29 17.47
N GLU A 287 28.88 11.46 18.08
CA GLU A 287 29.60 12.73 18.15
C GLU A 287 30.99 12.55 17.56
N GLN A 288 31.51 13.64 17.01
CA GLN A 288 32.86 13.78 16.55
C GLN A 288 33.57 14.90 17.29
N ASP A 289 34.89 14.78 17.45
CA ASP A 289 35.76 15.85 17.92
C ASP A 289 36.03 16.90 16.82
N ALA A 290 36.78 17.95 17.17
CA ALA A 290 37.18 19.01 16.26
C ALA A 290 38.07 18.52 15.10
N GLN A 291 38.63 17.31 15.19
CA GLN A 291 39.42 16.63 14.16
C GLN A 291 38.60 15.63 13.34
N LEU A 292 37.27 15.64 13.51
CA LEU A 292 36.27 14.81 12.81
C LEU A 292 36.40 13.32 13.11
N ARG A 293 36.95 12.97 14.27
CA ARG A 293 37.03 11.59 14.75
C ARG A 293 35.86 11.29 15.66
N PHE A 294 35.27 10.10 15.57
CA PHE A 294 34.18 9.73 16.45
C PHE A 294 34.63 9.77 17.92
N SER A 295 33.99 10.59 18.74
CA SER A 295 34.23 10.72 20.17
C SER A 295 33.21 9.94 21.00
N GLN A 296 32.00 9.78 20.47
CA GLN A 296 30.92 9.02 21.11
C GLN A 296 30.01 8.39 20.05
N ILE A 297 29.46 7.22 20.37
CA ILE A 297 28.40 6.54 19.60
C ILE A 297 27.40 5.95 20.60
N SER A 298 26.10 5.95 20.29
CA SER A 298 25.05 5.46 21.17
C SER A 298 25.09 3.94 21.38
N LYS A 299 24.38 3.49 22.42
CA LYS A 299 24.17 2.07 22.70
C LYS A 299 23.38 1.43 21.55
N GLY A 300 23.86 0.28 21.07
CA GLY A 300 23.36 -0.41 19.87
C GLY A 300 24.50 -1.00 19.02
N VAL A 301 25.71 -0.48 19.22
CA VAL A 301 26.94 -1.04 18.66
C VAL A 301 27.59 -2.00 19.65
N SER A 302 28.08 -3.15 19.18
CA SER A 302 28.81 -4.10 20.06
C SER A 302 30.03 -3.42 20.71
N PRO A 303 30.38 -3.74 21.97
CA PRO A 303 31.51 -3.09 22.66
C PRO A 303 32.83 -3.13 21.87
N ALA A 304 33.09 -4.23 21.15
CA ALA A 304 34.27 -4.37 20.30
C ALA A 304 34.25 -3.42 19.09
N PHE A 305 33.09 -3.28 18.42
CA PHE A 305 32.94 -2.38 17.27
C PHE A 305 32.90 -0.90 17.71
N TYR A 306 32.40 -0.62 18.91
CA TYR A 306 32.46 0.72 19.52
C TYR A 306 33.91 1.14 19.75
N GLN A 307 34.75 0.28 20.36
CA GLN A 307 36.16 0.59 20.57
C GLN A 307 36.94 0.75 19.27
N PHE A 308 36.54 0.05 18.20
CA PHE A 308 37.12 0.21 16.88
C PHE A 308 36.77 1.57 16.25
N LEU A 309 35.50 1.99 16.30
CA LEU A 309 35.05 3.21 15.61
C LEU A 309 35.49 4.51 16.30
N ILE A 310 35.65 4.50 17.62
CA ILE A 310 36.05 5.67 18.39
C ILE A 310 37.49 6.07 18.01
N ARG A 311 37.72 7.38 17.83
CA ARG A 311 38.97 8.01 17.34
C ARG A 311 39.30 7.79 15.86
N ILE A 312 38.44 7.12 15.10
CA ILE A 312 38.56 6.98 13.65
C ILE A 312 37.70 8.04 12.95
N ARG A 313 38.17 8.52 11.78
CA ARG A 313 37.38 9.40 10.91
C ARG A 313 36.51 8.59 9.96
N PRO A 314 35.33 9.08 9.54
CA PRO A 314 34.42 8.30 8.68
C PRO A 314 35.06 7.70 7.42
N TRP A 315 35.95 8.43 6.75
CA TRP A 315 36.61 7.99 5.52
C TRP A 315 37.82 7.05 5.74
N GLU A 316 38.21 6.81 7.00
CA GLU A 316 39.22 5.82 7.37
C GLU A 316 38.59 4.43 7.57
N ILE A 317 37.27 4.31 7.39
CA ILE A 317 36.52 3.05 7.49
C ILE A 317 36.36 2.47 6.08
N ASP A 318 37.19 1.48 5.72
CA ASP A 318 37.20 0.88 4.38
C ASP A 318 35.83 0.31 3.96
N ALA A 319 35.08 -0.23 4.91
CA ALA A 319 33.77 -0.81 4.65
C ALA A 319 32.68 0.25 4.36
N LEU A 320 32.95 1.55 4.58
CA LEU A 320 31.98 2.63 4.46
C LEU A 320 32.14 3.38 3.13
N ILE A 321 31.28 3.06 2.18
CA ILE A 321 31.36 3.55 0.80
C ILE A 321 30.30 4.65 0.60
N PRO A 322 30.66 5.88 0.21
CA PRO A 322 29.68 6.94 -0.01
C PRO A 322 28.91 6.72 -1.32
N VAL A 323 27.63 7.13 -1.36
CA VAL A 323 26.70 6.83 -2.47
C VAL A 323 26.25 8.11 -3.20
N ASN A 324 25.80 9.11 -2.45
CA ASN A 324 25.27 10.38 -3.00
C ASN A 324 26.21 11.57 -2.74
N PHE A 325 27.46 11.32 -2.37
CA PHE A 325 28.48 12.32 -2.11
C PHE A 325 29.88 11.72 -2.27
N GLU A 326 30.91 12.56 -2.29
CA GLU A 326 32.30 12.14 -2.21
C GLU A 326 32.93 12.54 -0.87
N TRP A 327 33.93 11.79 -0.40
CA TRP A 327 34.62 12.14 0.86
C TRP A 327 35.31 13.52 0.80
N SER A 328 35.66 14.01 -0.39
CA SER A 328 36.11 15.40 -0.60
C SER A 328 35.05 16.43 -0.24
N ASP A 329 33.80 16.18 -0.61
CA ASP A 329 32.67 17.08 -0.33
C ASP A 329 32.36 17.12 1.16
N TYR A 330 32.41 15.95 1.81
CA TYR A 330 32.27 15.85 3.26
C TYR A 330 33.31 16.71 3.98
N ARG A 331 34.59 16.60 3.60
CA ARG A 331 35.67 17.41 4.18
C ARG A 331 35.50 18.90 3.92
N MET A 332 35.07 19.27 2.72
CA MET A 332 34.84 20.67 2.35
C MET A 332 33.72 21.28 3.20
N ARG A 333 32.56 20.61 3.27
CA ARG A 333 31.43 21.05 4.12
C ARG A 333 31.80 21.09 5.59
N SER A 334 32.60 20.13 6.07
CA SER A 334 33.15 20.12 7.43
C SER A 334 34.03 21.34 7.71
N SER A 335 34.90 21.71 6.76
CA SER A 335 35.79 22.88 6.88
C SER A 335 35.02 24.21 6.96
N ARG A 336 33.87 24.27 6.29
CA ARG A 336 32.92 25.40 6.31
C ARG A 336 31.96 25.35 7.49
N ARG A 337 32.02 24.29 8.32
CA ARG A 337 31.16 24.05 9.49
C ARG A 337 29.68 24.00 9.12
N GLU A 338 29.37 23.44 7.96
CA GLU A 338 28.00 23.29 7.47
C GLU A 338 27.37 22.01 8.02
N PRO A 339 26.04 21.99 8.27
CA PRO A 339 25.33 20.76 8.63
C PRO A 339 25.27 19.78 7.44
N PHE A 340 25.25 18.48 7.76
CA PHE A 340 25.00 17.40 6.80
C PHE A 340 23.57 16.91 6.92
N LYS A 341 22.95 16.62 5.78
CA LYS A 341 21.64 15.98 5.72
C LYS A 341 21.69 14.84 4.72
N ASP A 342 21.13 13.71 5.13
CA ASP A 342 20.89 12.52 4.30
C ASP A 342 22.09 12.09 3.45
N LEU A 343 23.28 12.05 4.06
CA LEU A 343 24.46 11.46 3.43
C LEU A 343 24.31 9.94 3.48
N ILE A 344 24.15 9.34 2.29
CA ILE A 344 23.92 7.90 2.14
C ILE A 344 25.25 7.21 1.94
N CYS A 345 25.50 6.19 2.75
CA CYS A 345 26.62 5.29 2.59
C CYS A 345 26.13 3.85 2.48
N LYS A 346 26.89 3.06 1.73
CA LYS A 346 26.79 1.61 1.64
C LYS A 346 27.85 0.99 2.54
N ILE A 347 27.46 0.01 3.35
CA ILE A 347 28.38 -0.77 4.18
C ILE A 347 28.44 -2.20 3.66
N GLU A 348 29.63 -2.64 3.25
CA GLU A 348 29.85 -4.03 2.82
C GLU A 348 30.48 -4.83 3.97
N LYS A 349 29.75 -5.84 4.46
CA LYS A 349 30.22 -6.70 5.54
C LYS A 349 29.82 -8.15 5.27
N SER A 350 30.80 -9.05 5.24
CA SER A 350 30.57 -10.51 5.16
C SER A 350 29.60 -10.91 4.03
N ASN A 351 29.80 -10.38 2.81
CA ASN A 351 28.92 -10.58 1.64
C ASN A 351 27.48 -10.03 1.76
N GLN A 352 27.19 -9.21 2.78
CA GLN A 352 25.92 -8.49 2.91
C GLN A 352 26.13 -6.98 2.77
N ILE A 353 25.13 -6.32 2.20
CA ILE A 353 25.11 -4.88 1.94
C ILE A 353 24.10 -4.24 2.88
N TYR A 354 24.55 -3.24 3.63
CA TYR A 354 23.69 -2.36 4.42
C TYR A 354 23.72 -0.96 3.85
N TRP A 355 22.59 -0.25 3.93
CA TRP A 355 22.47 1.14 3.53
C TRP A 355 22.19 1.98 4.76
N ILE A 356 22.97 3.04 4.95
CA ILE A 356 22.80 3.96 6.08
C ILE A 356 22.61 5.38 5.58
N SER A 357 21.73 6.15 6.23
CA SER A 357 21.60 7.59 6.03
C SER A 357 22.11 8.32 7.25
N SER A 358 22.99 9.30 7.08
CA SER A 358 23.55 10.07 8.18
C SER A 358 23.34 11.58 8.02
N SER A 359 22.95 12.22 9.11
CA SER A 359 22.74 13.68 9.21
C SER A 359 23.44 14.21 10.46
N ALA A 360 24.08 15.37 10.38
CA ALA A 360 24.78 15.95 11.53
C ALA A 360 24.79 17.49 11.52
N SER A 361 25.00 18.10 12.68
CA SER A 361 25.17 19.54 12.84
C SER A 361 26.43 19.88 13.62
N PRO A 362 27.08 21.03 13.35
CA PRO A 362 28.29 21.44 14.06
C PRO A 362 27.95 21.77 15.52
N VAL A 363 28.85 21.39 16.42
CA VAL A 363 28.79 21.70 17.86
C VAL A 363 29.86 22.71 18.20
N TYR A 364 29.52 23.65 19.07
CA TYR A 364 30.42 24.70 19.56
C TYR A 364 30.51 24.62 21.08
N ASP A 365 31.68 24.90 21.63
CA ASP A 365 31.89 25.01 23.07
C ASP A 365 31.37 26.34 23.64
N GLU A 366 31.51 26.53 24.96
CA GLU A 366 31.07 27.76 25.66
C GLU A 366 31.76 29.03 25.14
N GLN A 367 32.93 28.90 24.51
CA GLN A 367 33.70 30.00 23.92
C GLN A 367 33.35 30.22 22.44
N ARG A 368 32.30 29.56 21.93
CA ARG A 368 31.88 29.53 20.52
C ARG A 368 32.95 29.00 19.56
N LYS A 369 33.91 28.23 20.06
CA LYS A 369 34.89 27.54 19.22
C LYS A 369 34.29 26.22 18.76
N PHE A 370 34.60 25.84 17.52
CA PHE A 370 34.14 24.58 16.94
C PHE A 370 34.68 23.39 17.73
N ALA A 371 33.77 22.56 18.25
CA ALA A 371 34.06 21.40 19.08
C ALA A 371 33.91 20.06 18.33
N GLY A 372 33.33 20.09 17.12
CA GLY A 372 33.12 18.91 16.27
C GLY A 372 31.69 18.85 15.73
N TYR A 373 31.19 17.63 15.51
CA TYR A 373 29.86 17.39 14.96
C TYR A 373 29.04 16.47 15.86
N ARG A 374 27.73 16.67 15.86
CA ARG A 374 26.77 15.75 16.48
C ARG A 374 25.78 15.30 15.42
N GLY A 375 25.63 13.99 15.29
CA GLY A 375 24.85 13.39 14.22
C GLY A 375 24.04 12.18 14.63
N VAL A 376 23.15 11.81 13.72
CA VAL A 376 22.32 10.62 13.77
C VAL A 376 22.53 9.83 12.49
N THR A 377 22.40 8.52 12.61
CA THR A 377 22.45 7.59 11.49
C THR A 377 21.31 6.58 11.62
N SER A 378 20.63 6.35 10.51
CA SER A 378 19.53 5.39 10.39
C SER A 378 19.87 4.29 9.39
N ASP A 379 19.47 3.06 9.69
CA ASP A 379 19.51 1.93 8.77
C ASP A 379 18.35 2.04 7.78
N ILE A 380 18.69 2.32 6.52
CA ILE A 380 17.73 2.42 5.41
C ILE A 380 17.80 1.19 4.49
N THR A 381 18.43 0.09 4.92
CA THR A 381 18.63 -1.11 4.10
C THR A 381 17.31 -1.66 3.59
N LYS A 382 16.32 -1.87 4.46
CA LYS A 382 14.99 -2.38 4.05
C LYS A 382 14.34 -1.48 3.02
N ARG A 383 14.35 -0.17 3.27
CA ARG A 383 13.80 0.82 2.33
C ARG A 383 14.49 0.77 0.98
N LYS A 384 15.82 0.74 0.95
CA LYS A 384 16.60 0.67 -0.30
C LYS A 384 16.39 -0.63 -1.05
N MET A 385 16.31 -1.76 -0.36
CA MET A 385 15.99 -3.04 -0.99
C MET A 385 14.56 -3.06 -1.57
N SER A 386 13.59 -2.48 -0.87
CA SER A 386 12.24 -2.32 -1.40
C SER A 386 12.19 -1.38 -2.60
N GLU A 387 12.92 -0.26 -2.60
CA GLU A 387 13.02 0.65 -3.75
C GLU A 387 13.57 -0.09 -4.98
N LEU A 388 14.67 -0.83 -4.83
CA LEU A 388 15.27 -1.64 -5.91
C LEU A 388 14.34 -2.75 -6.39
N GLN A 389 13.61 -3.40 -5.48
CA GLN A 389 12.66 -4.43 -5.83
C GLN A 389 11.44 -3.87 -6.58
N ILE A 390 10.94 -2.70 -6.17
CA ILE A 390 9.85 -2.01 -6.88
C ILE A 390 10.30 -1.63 -8.30
N GLU A 391 11.51 -1.09 -8.44
CA GLU A 391 12.10 -0.77 -9.75
C GLU A 391 12.22 -2.02 -10.62
N PHE A 392 12.74 -3.12 -10.07
CA PHE A 392 12.82 -4.40 -10.79
C PHE A 392 11.44 -4.89 -11.24
N LEU A 393 10.44 -4.91 -10.35
CA LEU A 393 9.07 -5.35 -10.68
C LEU A 393 8.35 -4.42 -11.67
N ALA A 394 8.73 -3.14 -11.76
CA ALA A 394 8.18 -2.21 -12.72
C ALA A 394 8.63 -2.51 -14.16
N TYR A 395 9.82 -3.11 -14.33
CA TYR A 395 10.45 -3.34 -15.64
C TYR A 395 10.65 -4.83 -16.00
N HIS A 396 10.42 -5.75 -15.06
CA HIS A 396 10.63 -7.19 -15.27
C HIS A 396 9.40 -8.03 -14.89
N ASP A 397 9.27 -9.19 -15.55
CA ASP A 397 8.32 -10.24 -15.19
C ASP A 397 8.80 -10.99 -13.94
N SER A 398 7.93 -11.14 -12.95
CA SER A 398 8.29 -11.71 -11.65
C SER A 398 8.59 -13.22 -11.68
N LEU A 399 8.07 -13.94 -12.67
CA LEU A 399 8.27 -15.39 -12.79
C LEU A 399 9.57 -15.73 -13.52
N THR A 400 9.81 -15.07 -14.66
CA THR A 400 10.92 -15.39 -15.57
C THR A 400 12.13 -14.47 -15.42
N ALA A 401 12.00 -13.35 -14.69
CA ALA A 401 12.99 -12.27 -14.59
C ALA A 401 13.33 -11.57 -15.92
N LEU A 402 12.69 -11.96 -17.03
CA LEU A 402 12.81 -11.25 -18.30
C LEU A 402 12.25 -9.84 -18.19
N PRO A 403 12.72 -8.90 -19.04
CA PRO A 403 12.00 -7.65 -19.30
C PRO A 403 10.49 -7.87 -19.44
N ASN A 404 9.69 -6.93 -18.92
CA ASN A 404 8.26 -6.88 -19.21
C ASN A 404 7.99 -6.00 -20.44
N ARG A 405 6.72 -5.83 -20.80
CA ARG A 405 6.28 -4.98 -21.91
C ARG A 405 6.86 -3.56 -21.85
N ILE A 406 6.89 -2.94 -20.67
CA ILE A 406 7.32 -1.54 -20.49
C ILE A 406 8.81 -1.42 -20.84
N MET A 407 9.63 -2.33 -20.32
CA MET A 407 11.07 -2.34 -20.61
C MET A 407 11.37 -2.63 -22.09
N LEU A 408 10.60 -3.52 -22.73
CA LEU A 408 10.78 -3.80 -24.16
C LEU A 408 10.39 -2.59 -25.03
N GLN A 409 9.31 -1.89 -24.67
CA GLN A 409 8.89 -0.66 -25.34
C GLN A 409 9.95 0.43 -25.22
N ASP A 410 10.54 0.62 -24.04
CA ASP A 410 11.63 1.57 -23.84
C ASP A 410 12.84 1.23 -24.72
N ARG A 411 13.22 -0.05 -24.79
CA ARG A 411 14.28 -0.51 -25.71
C ARG A 411 13.93 -0.25 -27.19
N PHE A 412 12.68 -0.47 -27.60
CA PHE A 412 12.23 -0.14 -28.95
C PHE A 412 12.43 1.34 -29.26
N GLU A 413 12.03 2.25 -28.37
CA GLU A 413 12.19 3.69 -28.59
C GLU A 413 13.67 4.11 -28.66
N GLN A 414 14.54 3.49 -27.85
CA GLN A 414 15.99 3.69 -27.92
C GLN A 414 16.55 3.28 -29.30
N PHE A 415 16.13 2.12 -29.82
CA PHE A 415 16.61 1.62 -31.12
C PHE A 415 15.92 2.28 -32.32
N LYS A 416 14.70 2.78 -32.19
CA LYS A 416 13.95 3.46 -33.25
C LYS A 416 14.74 4.64 -33.83
N SER A 417 15.28 5.49 -32.96
CA SER A 417 16.09 6.63 -33.39
C SER A 417 17.35 6.18 -34.16
N TYR A 418 18.00 5.11 -33.71
CA TYR A 418 19.15 4.51 -34.39
C TYR A 418 18.77 3.93 -35.76
N ALA A 419 17.66 3.18 -35.82
CA ALA A 419 17.16 2.54 -37.04
C ALA A 419 16.87 3.55 -38.15
N ILE A 420 16.21 4.66 -37.83
CA ILE A 420 15.93 5.76 -38.77
C ILE A 420 17.23 6.38 -39.31
N GLN A 421 18.19 6.67 -38.43
CA GLN A 421 19.45 7.31 -38.83
C GLN A 421 20.34 6.42 -39.69
N LYS A 422 20.42 5.13 -39.35
CA LYS A 422 21.26 4.15 -40.05
C LYS A 422 20.56 3.45 -41.21
N LYS A 423 19.28 3.73 -41.43
CA LYS A 423 18.42 3.07 -42.42
C LYS A 423 18.44 1.54 -42.28
N VAL A 424 18.44 1.07 -41.04
CA VAL A 424 18.28 -0.34 -40.69
C VAL A 424 16.87 -0.58 -40.16
N LYS A 425 16.43 -1.83 -40.16
CA LYS A 425 15.09 -2.25 -39.73
C LYS A 425 15.14 -2.83 -38.31
N LEU A 426 13.96 -2.90 -37.69
CA LEU A 426 13.71 -3.56 -36.40
C LEU A 426 12.63 -4.61 -36.61
N ALA A 427 12.81 -5.84 -36.13
CA ALA A 427 11.74 -6.83 -36.11
C ALA A 427 11.20 -6.99 -34.69
N LEU A 428 9.88 -7.02 -34.56
CA LEU A 428 9.18 -7.42 -33.35
C LEU A 428 8.49 -8.74 -33.61
N LEU A 429 8.86 -9.76 -32.84
CA LEU A 429 8.27 -11.08 -32.89
C LEU A 429 7.29 -11.21 -31.73
N PHE A 430 6.11 -11.74 -32.01
CA PHE A 430 5.13 -12.17 -31.02
C PHE A 430 5.10 -13.69 -31.01
N LEU A 431 5.45 -14.29 -29.89
CA LEU A 431 5.55 -15.75 -29.73
C LEU A 431 4.54 -16.23 -28.69
N ASP A 432 3.82 -17.28 -29.02
CA ASP A 432 2.91 -17.98 -28.12
C ASP A 432 3.23 -19.48 -28.10
N LEU A 433 3.20 -20.08 -26.91
CA LEU A 433 3.47 -21.52 -26.75
C LEU A 433 2.22 -22.35 -27.06
N ASP A 434 2.33 -23.21 -28.06
CA ASP A 434 1.21 -24.03 -28.50
C ASP A 434 0.81 -25.03 -27.42
N HIS A 435 -0.51 -25.08 -27.18
CA HIS A 435 -1.14 -25.99 -26.22
C HIS A 435 -0.65 -25.89 -24.77
N PHE A 436 -0.01 -24.78 -24.37
CA PHE A 436 0.47 -24.60 -22.99
C PHE A 436 -0.65 -24.74 -21.94
N LYS A 437 -1.87 -24.30 -22.25
CA LYS A 437 -3.04 -24.54 -21.40
C LYS A 437 -3.27 -26.03 -21.09
N LYS A 438 -3.10 -26.93 -22.06
CA LYS A 438 -3.22 -28.38 -21.82
C LYS A 438 -2.12 -28.90 -20.87
N ILE A 439 -0.93 -28.30 -20.91
CA ILE A 439 0.15 -28.64 -19.98
C ILE A 439 -0.24 -28.22 -18.55
N ASN A 440 -0.76 -27.01 -18.36
CA ASN A 440 -1.27 -26.56 -17.07
C ASN A 440 -2.43 -27.44 -16.57
N ASP A 441 -3.39 -27.77 -17.43
CA ASP A 441 -4.57 -28.56 -17.05
C ASP A 441 -4.19 -30.01 -16.69
N SER A 442 -3.16 -30.57 -17.32
CA SER A 442 -2.72 -31.96 -17.10
C SER A 442 -1.67 -32.12 -16.00
N SER A 443 -0.82 -31.13 -15.79
CA SER A 443 0.37 -31.22 -14.91
C SER A 443 0.36 -30.22 -13.75
N GLY A 444 -0.57 -29.27 -13.73
CA GLY A 444 -0.67 -28.24 -12.69
C GLY A 444 0.21 -27.02 -12.97
N HIS A 445 -0.18 -25.89 -12.38
CA HIS A 445 0.46 -24.59 -12.62
C HIS A 445 1.95 -24.54 -12.23
N ASP A 446 2.38 -25.24 -11.17
CA ASP A 446 3.79 -25.25 -10.75
C ASP A 446 4.73 -25.82 -11.84
N ILE A 447 4.25 -26.82 -12.59
CA ILE A 447 5.01 -27.41 -13.71
C ILE A 447 5.02 -26.45 -14.90
N GLY A 448 3.89 -25.80 -15.19
CA GLY A 448 3.84 -24.75 -16.23
C GLY A 448 4.76 -23.58 -15.93
N ASP A 449 4.80 -23.11 -14.68
CA ASP A 449 5.67 -22.01 -14.24
C ASP A 449 7.15 -22.36 -14.37
N ALA A 450 7.54 -23.58 -14.02
CA ALA A 450 8.90 -24.07 -14.22
C ALA A 450 9.24 -24.20 -15.72
N MET A 451 8.29 -24.66 -16.54
CA MET A 451 8.46 -24.72 -17.99
C MET A 451 8.64 -23.32 -18.61
N LEU A 452 7.89 -22.32 -18.15
CA LEU A 452 8.03 -20.93 -18.63
C LEU A 452 9.41 -20.34 -18.31
N LYS A 453 10.00 -20.70 -17.16
CA LYS A 453 11.39 -20.32 -16.82
C LYS A 453 12.41 -20.95 -17.77
N ASP A 454 12.23 -22.22 -18.12
CA ASP A 454 13.10 -22.89 -19.09
C ASP A 454 12.92 -22.35 -20.51
N VAL A 455 11.70 -22.02 -20.91
CA VAL A 455 11.40 -21.33 -22.18
C VAL A 455 12.12 -19.99 -22.23
N ALA A 456 11.98 -19.17 -21.19
CA ALA A 456 12.65 -17.87 -21.08
C ALA A 456 14.17 -18.01 -21.28
N LYS A 457 14.79 -18.97 -20.59
CA LYS A 457 16.23 -19.26 -20.71
C LYS A 457 16.62 -19.67 -22.14
N ARG A 458 15.85 -20.57 -22.77
CA ARG A 458 16.12 -21.00 -24.16
C ARG A 458 15.99 -19.85 -25.15
N LEU A 459 15.00 -18.97 -24.96
CA LEU A 459 14.84 -17.79 -25.80
C LEU A 459 16.04 -16.84 -25.68
N GLU A 460 16.54 -16.58 -24.47
CA GLU A 460 17.75 -15.78 -24.26
C GLU A 460 19.01 -16.40 -24.90
N GLU A 461 19.13 -17.73 -24.89
CA GLU A 461 20.22 -18.46 -25.57
C GLU A 461 20.09 -18.44 -27.11
N CYS A 462 18.87 -18.24 -27.63
CA CYS A 462 18.62 -18.17 -29.07
C CYS A 462 19.03 -16.82 -29.67
N VAL A 463 18.98 -15.74 -28.89
CA VAL A 463 19.19 -14.37 -29.38
C VAL A 463 20.54 -13.78 -28.97
N ARG A 464 20.93 -12.65 -29.58
CA ARG A 464 22.17 -11.92 -29.27
C ARG A 464 21.96 -11.01 -28.07
N LYS A 465 23.05 -10.55 -27.43
CA LYS A 465 22.98 -9.61 -26.28
C LYS A 465 22.30 -8.27 -26.60
N ILE A 466 22.30 -7.85 -27.87
CA ILE A 466 21.64 -6.61 -28.31
C ILE A 466 20.14 -6.82 -28.52
N ASP A 467 19.72 -8.06 -28.80
CA ASP A 467 18.33 -8.45 -28.94
C ASP A 467 17.67 -8.48 -27.55
N SER A 468 16.35 -8.40 -27.49
CA SER A 468 15.62 -8.32 -26.22
C SER A 468 14.43 -9.25 -26.20
N VAL A 469 14.40 -10.16 -25.23
CA VAL A 469 13.26 -11.05 -24.96
C VAL A 469 12.47 -10.47 -23.80
N ALA A 470 11.14 -10.47 -23.90
CA ALA A 470 10.24 -10.04 -22.84
C ALA A 470 9.08 -11.02 -22.70
N ARG A 471 8.51 -11.11 -21.49
CA ARG A 471 7.26 -11.84 -21.25
C ARG A 471 6.13 -10.84 -21.01
N ILE A 472 5.01 -11.02 -21.71
CA ILE A 472 3.84 -10.13 -21.61
C ILE A 472 2.84 -10.63 -20.56
N GLY A 473 2.74 -11.95 -20.42
CA GLY A 473 1.86 -12.63 -19.48
C GLY A 473 1.49 -14.01 -20.03
N GLY A 474 1.03 -14.92 -19.17
CA GLY A 474 0.66 -16.27 -19.61
C GLY A 474 1.82 -17.00 -20.30
N ASP A 475 1.56 -17.48 -21.50
CA ASP A 475 2.43 -18.19 -22.45
C ASP A 475 2.99 -17.30 -23.57
N GLU A 476 2.83 -15.98 -23.47
CA GLU A 476 3.18 -15.03 -24.52
C GLU A 476 4.52 -14.32 -24.26
N PHE A 477 5.37 -14.29 -25.28
CA PHE A 477 6.67 -13.62 -25.30
C PHE A 477 6.77 -12.64 -26.47
N LEU A 478 7.44 -11.52 -26.24
CA LEU A 478 7.86 -10.60 -27.30
C LEU A 478 9.37 -10.64 -27.45
N ILE A 479 9.85 -10.55 -28.69
CA ILE A 479 11.28 -10.49 -28.98
C ILE A 479 11.54 -9.33 -29.93
N LEU A 480 12.41 -8.40 -29.52
CA LEU A 480 12.85 -7.27 -30.33
C LEU A 480 14.24 -7.56 -30.89
N ILE A 481 14.35 -7.59 -32.22
CA ILE A 481 15.60 -7.80 -32.95
C ILE A 481 15.97 -6.48 -33.67
N PRO A 482 16.95 -5.71 -33.16
CA PRO A 482 17.44 -4.52 -33.82
C PRO A 482 18.50 -4.81 -34.89
N ASP A 483 18.82 -3.77 -35.67
CA ASP A 483 19.94 -3.73 -36.61
C ASP A 483 19.85 -4.76 -37.75
N LEU A 484 18.66 -4.85 -38.36
CA LEU A 484 18.42 -5.70 -39.52
C LEU A 484 18.69 -4.94 -40.82
N THR A 485 19.49 -5.52 -41.71
CA THR A 485 19.75 -4.94 -43.05
C THR A 485 18.62 -5.25 -44.02
N LYS A 486 18.05 -6.45 -43.91
CA LYS A 486 16.94 -6.93 -44.72
C LYS A 486 15.90 -7.64 -43.86
N THR A 487 14.68 -7.74 -44.36
CA THR A 487 13.59 -8.43 -43.65
C THR A 487 13.90 -9.90 -43.45
N GLU A 488 14.59 -10.55 -44.40
CA GLU A 488 14.95 -11.96 -44.34
C GLU A 488 15.97 -12.29 -43.23
N ASP A 489 16.72 -11.28 -42.74
CA ASP A 489 17.73 -11.47 -41.70
C ASP A 489 17.12 -12.00 -40.38
N VAL A 490 15.82 -11.74 -40.15
CA VAL A 490 15.11 -12.22 -38.95
C VAL A 490 14.76 -13.72 -39.02
N VAL A 491 14.65 -14.29 -40.23
CA VAL A 491 14.16 -15.67 -40.43
C VAL A 491 15.05 -16.68 -39.72
N GLN A 492 16.37 -16.51 -39.82
CA GLN A 492 17.33 -17.40 -39.16
C GLN A 492 17.17 -17.43 -37.64
N VAL A 493 16.82 -16.29 -37.02
CA VAL A 493 16.61 -16.21 -35.57
C VAL A 493 15.30 -16.91 -35.20
N VAL A 494 14.24 -16.72 -35.99
CA VAL A 494 12.93 -17.32 -35.75
C VAL A 494 12.97 -18.83 -35.91
N GLU A 495 13.58 -19.34 -36.99
CA GLU A 495 13.76 -20.78 -37.22
C GLU A 495 14.55 -21.41 -36.08
N LYS A 496 15.66 -20.78 -35.66
CA LYS A 496 16.45 -21.22 -34.50
C LYS A 496 15.60 -21.27 -33.22
N ILE A 497 14.73 -20.28 -32.98
CA ILE A 497 13.84 -20.25 -31.82
C ILE A 497 12.86 -21.44 -31.88
N ILE A 498 12.16 -21.62 -33.00
CA ILE A 498 11.17 -22.69 -33.17
C ILE A 498 11.83 -24.06 -32.97
N GLU A 499 12.99 -24.31 -33.61
CA GLU A 499 13.74 -25.56 -33.46
C GLU A 499 14.18 -25.84 -32.01
N ASN A 500 14.61 -24.82 -31.26
CA ASN A 500 15.05 -25.00 -29.88
C ASN A 500 13.88 -25.18 -28.90
N LEU A 501 12.71 -24.62 -29.19
CA LEU A 501 11.51 -24.82 -28.38
C LEU A 501 10.87 -26.20 -28.61
N GLN A 502 11.05 -26.81 -29.78
CA GLN A 502 10.60 -28.20 -30.03
C GLN A 502 11.38 -29.26 -29.23
N LYS A 503 12.59 -28.93 -28.75
CA LYS A 503 13.38 -29.87 -27.94
C LYS A 503 12.66 -30.17 -26.62
N PRO A 504 12.72 -31.40 -26.09
CA PRO A 504 12.03 -31.74 -24.84
C PRO A 504 12.50 -30.90 -23.64
N PHE A 505 11.57 -30.47 -22.79
CA PHE A 505 11.80 -29.79 -21.51
C PHE A 505 11.76 -30.81 -20.38
N TYR A 506 12.77 -30.78 -19.50
CA TYR A 506 12.90 -31.72 -18.39
C TYR A 506 12.59 -31.03 -17.07
N VAL A 507 11.30 -31.01 -16.70
CA VAL A 507 10.80 -30.35 -15.49
C VAL A 507 10.41 -31.40 -14.46
N ASN A 508 11.00 -31.35 -13.27
CA ASN A 508 10.72 -32.29 -12.16
C ASN A 508 10.76 -33.78 -12.58
N HIS A 509 11.78 -34.17 -13.37
CA HIS A 509 11.97 -35.53 -13.90
C HIS A 509 10.89 -35.99 -14.89
N ARG A 510 10.11 -35.08 -15.47
CA ARG A 510 9.18 -35.36 -16.57
C ARG A 510 9.64 -34.69 -17.85
N GLU A 511 9.41 -35.38 -18.96
CA GLU A 511 9.66 -34.88 -20.30
C GLU A 511 8.39 -34.21 -20.85
N LEU A 512 8.48 -32.93 -21.18
CA LEU A 512 7.40 -32.13 -21.76
C LEU A 512 7.81 -31.63 -23.13
N THR A 513 6.89 -31.64 -24.09
CA THR A 513 7.11 -31.10 -25.44
C THR A 513 6.08 -30.03 -25.72
N THR A 514 6.52 -28.92 -26.31
CA THR A 514 5.64 -27.88 -26.85
C THR A 514 6.22 -27.40 -28.17
N SER A 515 5.42 -26.64 -28.92
CA SER A 515 5.87 -25.88 -30.07
C SER A 515 5.52 -24.42 -29.85
N ALA A 516 5.91 -23.56 -30.78
CA ALA A 516 5.56 -22.15 -30.71
C ALA A 516 5.03 -21.65 -32.05
N SER A 517 4.02 -20.79 -31.98
CA SER A 517 3.52 -20.02 -33.11
C SER A 517 4.09 -18.60 -33.03
N VAL A 518 4.70 -18.10 -34.11
CA VAL A 518 5.41 -16.81 -34.12
C VAL A 518 4.86 -15.87 -35.18
N GLY A 519 4.47 -14.67 -34.79
CA GLY A 519 4.14 -13.57 -35.70
C GLY A 519 5.27 -12.56 -35.76
N ILE A 520 5.56 -12.03 -36.93
CA ILE A 520 6.68 -11.11 -37.16
C ILE A 520 6.14 -9.81 -37.74
N SER A 521 6.54 -8.69 -37.18
CA SER A 521 6.29 -7.37 -37.77
C SER A 521 7.56 -6.52 -37.82
N ILE A 522 7.72 -5.78 -38.91
CA ILE A 522 8.94 -5.07 -39.29
C ILE A 522 8.72 -3.56 -39.24
N PHE A 523 9.54 -2.85 -38.47
CA PHE A 523 9.65 -1.40 -38.53
C PHE A 523 10.75 -1.00 -39.53
N PRO A 524 10.51 0.04 -40.37
CA PRO A 524 9.30 0.88 -40.41
C PRO A 524 8.19 0.40 -41.35
N ASP A 525 8.35 -0.76 -41.99
CA ASP A 525 7.49 -1.21 -43.10
C ASP A 525 6.02 -1.42 -42.71
N ASP A 526 5.79 -2.10 -41.59
CA ASP A 526 4.46 -2.50 -41.14
C ASP A 526 3.83 -1.47 -40.19
N ALA A 527 4.66 -0.70 -39.48
CA ALA A 527 4.23 0.30 -38.49
C ALA A 527 5.35 1.25 -38.05
N GLU A 528 4.98 2.46 -37.59
CA GLU A 528 5.93 3.49 -37.12
C GLU A 528 6.08 3.57 -35.58
N ASN A 529 5.26 2.86 -34.80
CA ASN A 529 5.29 2.90 -33.34
C ASN A 529 5.15 1.49 -32.73
N PHE A 530 5.61 1.34 -31.49
CA PHE A 530 5.66 0.04 -30.80
C PHE A 530 4.30 -0.66 -30.71
N GLU A 531 3.23 0.06 -30.40
CA GLU A 531 1.91 -0.55 -30.21
C GLU A 531 1.30 -1.07 -31.50
N SER A 532 1.45 -0.31 -32.59
CA SER A 532 1.03 -0.75 -33.93
C SER A 532 1.84 -1.97 -34.37
N LEU A 533 3.16 -1.96 -34.17
CA LEU A 533 4.04 -3.08 -34.52
C LEU A 533 3.69 -4.34 -33.71
N ARG A 534 3.43 -4.18 -32.41
CA ARG A 534 3.03 -5.27 -31.51
C ARG A 534 1.69 -5.86 -31.93
N LYS A 535 0.72 -5.01 -32.27
CA LYS A 535 -0.60 -5.45 -32.76
C LYS A 535 -0.48 -6.23 -34.07
N ASN A 536 0.35 -5.75 -35.00
CA ASN A 536 0.57 -6.43 -36.27
C ASN A 536 1.25 -7.79 -36.09
N ALA A 537 2.27 -7.86 -35.21
CA ALA A 537 2.92 -9.13 -34.86
C ALA A 537 1.97 -10.13 -34.17
N ASP A 538 1.08 -9.66 -33.29
CA ASP A 538 0.03 -10.49 -32.65
C ASP A 538 -0.93 -11.10 -33.70
N ILE A 539 -1.40 -10.27 -34.65
CA ILE A 539 -2.26 -10.73 -35.75
C ILE A 539 -1.56 -11.80 -36.60
N ALA A 540 -0.28 -11.60 -36.92
CA ALA A 540 0.50 -12.56 -37.67
C ALA A 540 0.71 -13.88 -36.89
N MET A 541 0.89 -13.81 -35.56
CA MET A 541 1.03 -14.98 -34.69
C MET A 541 -0.26 -15.79 -34.66
N TYR A 542 -1.40 -15.12 -34.55
CA TYR A 542 -2.70 -15.77 -34.63
C TYR A 542 -2.88 -16.52 -35.97
N ARG A 543 -2.48 -15.90 -37.08
CA ARG A 543 -2.50 -16.55 -38.41
C ARG A 543 -1.55 -17.74 -38.50
N ALA A 544 -0.43 -17.71 -37.79
CA ALA A 544 0.46 -18.87 -37.67
C ALA A 544 -0.24 -20.03 -36.94
N LYS A 545 -1.04 -19.75 -35.90
CA LYS A 545 -1.85 -20.78 -35.21
C LYS A 545 -2.89 -21.42 -36.13
N ASP A 546 -3.60 -20.62 -36.93
CA ASP A 546 -4.59 -21.12 -37.88
C ASP A 546 -3.97 -21.93 -39.03
N SER A 547 -2.73 -21.61 -39.41
CA SER A 547 -2.00 -22.27 -40.49
C SER A 547 -1.36 -23.61 -40.10
N GLY A 548 -1.72 -24.18 -38.95
CA GLY A 548 -1.22 -25.49 -38.49
C GLY A 548 -0.30 -25.45 -37.25
N ARG A 549 -0.08 -24.27 -36.64
CA ARG A 549 0.82 -24.06 -35.48
C ARG A 549 2.28 -24.44 -35.79
N ASN A 550 3.18 -24.28 -34.81
CA ASN A 550 4.60 -24.61 -34.97
C ASN A 550 5.26 -23.96 -36.21
N ILE A 551 4.86 -22.74 -36.53
CA ILE A 551 5.28 -22.01 -37.72
C ILE A 551 5.41 -20.52 -37.38
N TYR A 552 6.06 -19.77 -38.26
CA TYR A 552 6.06 -18.32 -38.22
C TYR A 552 5.33 -17.69 -39.41
N ARG A 553 4.81 -16.47 -39.22
CA ARG A 553 4.23 -15.65 -40.29
C ARG A 553 4.69 -14.21 -40.16
N PHE A 554 5.00 -13.59 -41.29
CA PHE A 554 5.11 -12.14 -41.37
C PHE A 554 3.72 -11.51 -41.41
N PHE A 555 3.60 -10.31 -40.87
CA PHE A 555 2.40 -9.51 -41.04
C PHE A 555 2.21 -9.12 -42.52
N ASP A 556 0.96 -9.17 -42.96
CA ASP A 556 0.51 -8.70 -44.26
C ASP A 556 -0.78 -7.89 -44.04
N ASP A 557 -0.96 -6.78 -44.77
CA ASP A 557 -2.12 -5.89 -44.66
C ASP A 557 -3.47 -6.62 -44.81
N GLY A 558 -3.52 -7.72 -45.57
CA GLY A 558 -4.71 -8.58 -45.69
C GLY A 558 -5.18 -9.22 -44.37
N MET A 559 -4.28 -9.38 -43.38
CA MET A 559 -4.58 -10.09 -42.12
C MET A 559 -5.46 -9.28 -41.15
N ASN A 560 -5.49 -7.94 -41.27
CA ASN A 560 -6.29 -7.07 -40.39
C ASN A 560 -7.81 -7.22 -40.59
N ALA A 561 -8.25 -7.33 -41.85
CA ALA A 561 -9.67 -7.58 -42.18
C ALA A 561 -10.14 -8.92 -41.60
N ASP A 562 -9.23 -9.86 -41.60
CA ASP A 562 -9.42 -11.26 -41.33
C ASP A 562 -9.54 -11.55 -39.81
N ALA A 563 -8.78 -10.82 -38.98
CA ALA A 563 -8.93 -10.81 -37.52
C ALA A 563 -10.20 -10.06 -37.05
N THR A 564 -10.57 -8.99 -37.74
CA THR A 564 -11.83 -8.26 -37.48
C THR A 564 -13.04 -9.15 -37.75
N ASN A 565 -13.02 -9.87 -38.89
CA ASN A 565 -14.05 -10.83 -39.26
C ASN A 565 -14.21 -11.94 -38.20
N TYR A 566 -13.12 -12.45 -37.63
CA TYR A 566 -13.18 -13.45 -36.56
C TYR A 566 -13.94 -12.95 -35.32
N MET A 567 -13.68 -11.72 -34.85
CA MET A 567 -14.39 -11.14 -33.70
C MET A 567 -15.89 -10.95 -34.00
N VAL A 568 -16.23 -10.50 -35.22
CA VAL A 568 -17.62 -10.36 -35.66
C VAL A 568 -18.33 -11.71 -35.65
N LEU A 569 -17.70 -12.74 -36.22
CA LEU A 569 -18.24 -14.10 -36.25
C LEU A 569 -18.41 -14.67 -34.83
N ARG A 570 -17.43 -14.52 -33.93
CA ARG A 570 -17.52 -15.01 -32.56
C ARG A 570 -18.67 -14.37 -31.77
N ASN A 571 -18.84 -13.06 -31.92
CA ASN A 571 -19.91 -12.34 -31.22
C ASN A 571 -21.30 -12.66 -31.82
N GLY A 572 -21.40 -12.77 -33.15
CA GLY A 572 -22.63 -13.14 -33.83
C GLY A 572 -23.09 -14.55 -33.46
N LEU A 573 -22.18 -15.52 -33.42
CA LEU A 573 -22.49 -16.93 -33.21
C LEU A 573 -23.16 -17.19 -31.85
N ARG A 574 -22.86 -16.39 -30.83
CA ARG A 574 -23.47 -16.48 -29.49
C ARG A 574 -24.99 -16.30 -29.52
N HIS A 575 -25.49 -15.51 -30.46
CA HIS A 575 -26.93 -15.22 -30.61
C HIS A 575 -27.57 -15.95 -31.80
N ALA A 576 -26.79 -16.69 -32.59
CA ALA A 576 -27.27 -17.29 -33.84
C ALA A 576 -28.42 -18.29 -33.64
N ILE A 577 -28.39 -19.09 -32.55
CA ILE A 577 -29.48 -20.02 -32.21
C ILE A 577 -30.75 -19.25 -31.81
N GLU A 578 -30.62 -18.27 -30.90
CA GLU A 578 -31.74 -17.47 -30.39
C GLU A 578 -32.43 -16.68 -31.52
N ARG A 579 -31.66 -16.25 -32.51
CA ARG A 579 -32.12 -15.46 -33.66
C ARG A 579 -32.54 -16.30 -34.87
N GLN A 580 -32.53 -17.62 -34.76
CA GLN A 580 -32.89 -18.55 -35.85
C GLN A 580 -32.05 -18.32 -37.12
N GLU A 581 -30.78 -17.97 -36.97
CA GLU A 581 -29.86 -17.71 -38.07
C GLU A 581 -29.18 -19.00 -38.59
N LEU A 582 -29.23 -20.09 -37.81
CA LEU A 582 -28.71 -21.39 -38.22
C LEU A 582 -29.77 -22.17 -38.99
N VAL A 583 -29.38 -22.74 -40.13
CA VAL A 583 -30.24 -23.57 -40.98
C VAL A 583 -29.50 -24.83 -41.41
N LEU A 584 -30.22 -25.91 -41.71
CA LEU A 584 -29.63 -27.13 -42.25
C LEU A 584 -29.85 -27.20 -43.76
N HIS A 585 -28.77 -27.45 -44.49
CA HIS A 585 -28.82 -27.94 -45.85
C HIS A 585 -28.52 -29.43 -45.85
N TYR A 586 -28.94 -30.12 -46.90
CA TYR A 586 -28.90 -31.58 -46.97
C TYR A 586 -28.30 -31.99 -48.30
N GLN A 587 -27.31 -32.90 -48.24
CA GLN A 587 -26.65 -33.40 -49.43
C GLN A 587 -26.97 -34.89 -49.63
N PRO A 588 -27.44 -35.31 -50.82
CA PRO A 588 -27.82 -36.70 -51.07
C PRO A 588 -26.62 -37.63 -51.19
N GLN A 589 -26.79 -38.85 -50.68
CA GLN A 589 -25.84 -39.97 -50.76
C GLN A 589 -26.41 -41.05 -51.69
N LEU A 590 -25.65 -41.41 -52.71
CA LEU A 590 -26.05 -42.38 -53.73
C LEU A 590 -25.42 -43.75 -53.46
N ASN A 591 -26.21 -44.82 -53.55
CA ASN A 591 -25.67 -46.16 -53.67
C ASN A 591 -25.13 -46.39 -55.09
N LEU A 592 -23.84 -46.67 -55.20
CA LEU A 592 -23.17 -46.71 -56.50
C LEU A 592 -23.58 -47.90 -57.38
N TYR A 593 -24.12 -48.97 -56.77
CA TYR A 593 -24.57 -50.18 -57.44
C TYR A 593 -26.02 -50.12 -57.87
N THR A 594 -26.93 -49.66 -57.00
CA THR A 594 -28.37 -49.59 -57.31
C THR A 594 -28.75 -48.31 -58.02
N GLY A 595 -27.94 -47.25 -57.89
CA GLY A 595 -28.28 -45.92 -58.38
C GLY A 595 -29.41 -45.27 -57.57
N GLU A 596 -29.70 -45.75 -56.37
CA GLU A 596 -30.74 -45.20 -55.50
C GLU A 596 -30.14 -44.24 -54.47
N ILE A 597 -30.89 -43.20 -54.11
CA ILE A 597 -30.55 -42.33 -52.99
C ILE A 597 -30.93 -43.06 -51.69
N ILE A 598 -29.93 -43.29 -50.85
CA ILE A 598 -30.03 -44.12 -49.64
C ILE A 598 -30.01 -43.30 -48.35
N GLY A 599 -29.49 -42.09 -48.42
CA GLY A 599 -29.32 -41.23 -47.27
C GLY A 599 -28.99 -39.81 -47.67
N VAL A 600 -28.93 -38.95 -46.67
CA VAL A 600 -28.52 -37.55 -46.81
C VAL A 600 -27.66 -37.13 -45.64
N GLU A 601 -26.72 -36.24 -45.87
CA GLU A 601 -25.92 -35.60 -44.82
C GLU A 601 -26.49 -34.22 -44.47
N ALA A 602 -26.75 -33.98 -43.18
CA ALA A 602 -27.16 -32.69 -42.66
C ALA A 602 -25.94 -31.78 -42.43
N LEU A 603 -25.89 -30.71 -43.21
CA LEU A 603 -24.81 -29.74 -43.24
C LEU A 603 -25.31 -28.38 -42.76
N ILE A 604 -24.83 -27.96 -41.59
CA ILE A 604 -25.20 -26.67 -41.01
C ILE A 604 -24.77 -25.50 -41.91
N ARG A 605 -25.57 -24.44 -41.95
CA ARG A 605 -25.27 -23.16 -42.59
C ARG A 605 -25.65 -22.05 -41.62
N TRP A 606 -24.88 -20.98 -41.62
CA TRP A 606 -25.20 -19.79 -40.82
C TRP A 606 -25.58 -18.64 -41.72
N ASN A 607 -26.85 -18.25 -41.70
CA ASN A 607 -27.38 -17.11 -42.44
C ASN A 607 -27.18 -15.82 -41.63
N HIS A 608 -25.98 -15.24 -41.74
CA HIS A 608 -25.63 -14.02 -41.03
C HIS A 608 -26.30 -12.79 -41.68
N PRO A 609 -26.90 -11.87 -40.90
CA PRO A 609 -27.67 -10.74 -41.44
C PRO A 609 -26.87 -9.81 -42.35
N GLU A 610 -25.57 -9.66 -42.11
CA GLU A 610 -24.70 -8.77 -42.90
C GLU A 610 -23.81 -9.52 -43.90
N MET A 611 -23.49 -10.80 -43.65
CA MET A 611 -22.50 -11.57 -44.42
C MET A 611 -23.14 -12.64 -45.33
N GLY A 612 -24.46 -12.79 -45.28
CA GLY A 612 -25.17 -13.86 -45.97
C GLY A 612 -24.81 -15.24 -45.40
N ILE A 613 -24.79 -16.26 -46.25
CA ILE A 613 -24.51 -17.64 -45.83
C ILE A 613 -23.00 -17.81 -45.55
N VAL A 614 -22.65 -17.93 -44.27
CA VAL A 614 -21.30 -18.20 -43.81
C VAL A 614 -21.01 -19.70 -43.85
N SER A 615 -19.86 -20.06 -44.43
CA SER A 615 -19.40 -21.45 -44.52
C SER A 615 -19.06 -22.06 -43.14
N PRO A 616 -19.43 -23.33 -42.87
CA PRO A 616 -19.02 -24.06 -41.66
C PRO A 616 -17.52 -24.02 -41.38
N ALA A 617 -16.69 -24.10 -42.41
CA ALA A 617 -15.23 -24.04 -42.27
C ALA A 617 -14.74 -22.74 -41.61
N LYS A 618 -15.54 -21.66 -41.64
CA LYS A 618 -15.20 -20.39 -41.00
C LYS A 618 -15.66 -20.28 -39.56
N PHE A 619 -16.84 -20.83 -39.21
CA PHE A 619 -17.44 -20.60 -37.89
C PHE A 619 -17.38 -21.81 -36.96
N ILE A 620 -17.24 -23.04 -37.46
CA ILE A 620 -17.11 -24.24 -36.61
C ILE A 620 -15.85 -24.18 -35.74
N PRO A 621 -14.65 -23.82 -36.24
CA PRO A 621 -13.47 -23.67 -35.37
C PRO A 621 -13.69 -22.66 -34.23
N ILE A 622 -14.38 -21.56 -34.52
CA ILE A 622 -14.75 -20.53 -33.55
C ILE A 622 -15.74 -21.09 -32.52
N ALA A 623 -16.71 -21.87 -32.98
CA ALA A 623 -17.69 -22.54 -32.12
C ALA A 623 -17.01 -23.53 -31.17
N GLU A 624 -16.04 -24.29 -31.65
CA GLU A 624 -15.29 -25.26 -30.85
C GLU A 624 -14.42 -24.59 -29.79
N GLU A 625 -13.68 -23.55 -30.17
CA GLU A 625 -12.79 -22.81 -29.26
C GLU A 625 -13.58 -22.06 -28.17
N SER A 626 -14.75 -21.52 -28.52
CA SER A 626 -15.63 -20.81 -27.59
C SER A 626 -16.56 -21.72 -26.79
N GLY A 627 -16.63 -23.01 -27.12
CA GLY A 627 -17.58 -23.97 -26.54
C GLY A 627 -19.02 -23.83 -27.04
N LEU A 628 -19.31 -22.88 -27.94
CA LEU A 628 -20.63 -22.71 -28.58
C LEU A 628 -21.00 -23.90 -29.49
N ILE A 629 -20.05 -24.73 -29.90
CA ILE A 629 -20.32 -25.93 -30.70
C ILE A 629 -21.28 -26.90 -30.01
N ILE A 630 -21.33 -26.90 -28.68
CA ILE A 630 -22.18 -27.82 -27.93
C ILE A 630 -23.67 -27.48 -28.10
N PRO A 631 -24.15 -26.28 -27.74
CA PRO A 631 -25.54 -25.91 -27.99
C PRO A 631 -25.91 -25.89 -29.48
N ILE A 632 -24.95 -25.61 -30.37
CA ILE A 632 -25.16 -25.71 -31.82
C ILE A 632 -25.41 -27.15 -32.23
N GLY A 633 -24.57 -28.09 -31.79
CA GLY A 633 -24.72 -29.50 -32.12
C GLY A 633 -26.00 -30.12 -31.54
N ASP A 634 -26.43 -29.71 -30.35
CA ASP A 634 -27.72 -30.11 -29.79
C ASP A 634 -28.89 -29.64 -30.67
N TRP A 635 -28.82 -28.40 -31.17
CA TRP A 635 -29.82 -27.87 -32.10
C TRP A 635 -29.80 -28.61 -33.46
N VAL A 636 -28.62 -28.89 -34.02
CA VAL A 636 -28.45 -29.64 -35.28
C VAL A 636 -29.07 -31.03 -35.16
N LEU A 637 -28.78 -31.77 -34.07
CA LEU A 637 -29.33 -33.11 -33.85
C LEU A 637 -30.86 -33.10 -33.81
N LYS A 638 -31.46 -32.17 -33.07
CA LYS A 638 -32.92 -32.05 -32.97
C LYS A 638 -33.55 -31.73 -34.31
N GLU A 639 -33.01 -30.77 -35.04
CA GLU A 639 -33.57 -30.34 -36.32
C GLU A 639 -33.38 -31.40 -37.41
N ALA A 640 -32.23 -32.07 -37.45
CA ALA A 640 -31.97 -33.18 -38.36
C ALA A 640 -32.93 -34.36 -38.10
N CYS A 641 -33.12 -34.75 -36.83
CA CYS A 641 -34.06 -35.81 -36.49
C CYS A 641 -35.51 -35.43 -36.84
N ARG A 642 -35.93 -34.20 -36.55
CA ARG A 642 -37.26 -33.67 -36.91
C ARG A 642 -37.49 -33.73 -38.43
N GLN A 643 -36.50 -33.29 -39.21
CA GLN A 643 -36.60 -33.31 -40.67
C GLN A 643 -36.58 -34.73 -41.24
N ALA A 644 -35.77 -35.63 -40.68
CA ALA A 644 -35.73 -37.03 -41.09
C ALA A 644 -37.08 -37.73 -40.89
N VAL A 645 -37.78 -37.44 -39.79
CA VAL A 645 -39.14 -37.95 -39.58
C VAL A 645 -40.09 -37.43 -40.67
N ALA A 646 -40.03 -36.14 -41.00
CA ALA A 646 -40.89 -35.54 -42.02
C ALA A 646 -40.73 -36.22 -43.40
N TRP A 647 -39.51 -36.60 -43.78
CA TRP A 647 -39.26 -37.30 -45.05
C TRP A 647 -39.61 -38.79 -45.06
N ASN A 648 -39.54 -39.44 -43.91
CA ASN A 648 -39.87 -40.86 -43.78
C ASN A 648 -41.37 -41.10 -43.48
N MET A 649 -42.14 -40.05 -43.19
CA MET A 649 -43.59 -40.13 -43.05
C MET A 649 -44.26 -40.31 -44.42
N GLY A 650 -44.68 -41.54 -44.75
CA GLY A 650 -45.53 -41.85 -45.90
C GLY A 650 -44.79 -42.15 -47.21
N THR A 651 -43.46 -42.24 -47.21
CA THR A 651 -42.63 -42.70 -48.33
C THR A 651 -42.33 -44.20 -48.22
N ALA A 652 -42.21 -44.90 -49.37
CA ALA A 652 -41.81 -46.30 -49.41
C ALA A 652 -40.29 -46.49 -49.19
N SER A 653 -39.50 -45.45 -49.46
CA SER A 653 -38.04 -45.46 -49.34
C SER A 653 -37.61 -44.80 -48.03
N ARG A 654 -36.88 -45.55 -47.20
CA ARG A 654 -36.34 -45.08 -45.93
C ARG A 654 -35.04 -44.31 -46.16
N ILE A 655 -35.03 -43.00 -45.93
CA ILE A 655 -33.85 -42.15 -46.09
C ILE A 655 -33.14 -42.04 -44.75
N GLN A 656 -31.86 -42.43 -44.73
CA GLN A 656 -30.97 -42.27 -43.59
C GLN A 656 -30.49 -40.82 -43.47
N MET A 657 -30.41 -40.29 -42.25
CA MET A 657 -29.93 -38.94 -41.94
C MET A 657 -28.57 -39.03 -41.26
N ALA A 658 -27.52 -38.53 -41.90
CA ALA A 658 -26.18 -38.42 -41.34
C ALA A 658 -25.94 -37.05 -40.71
N VAL A 659 -25.36 -37.03 -39.51
CA VAL A 659 -25.08 -35.80 -38.74
C VAL A 659 -23.66 -35.85 -38.18
N ASN A 660 -22.89 -34.80 -38.45
CA ASN A 660 -21.55 -34.62 -37.91
C ASN A 660 -21.53 -34.33 -36.42
N LEU A 661 -20.62 -34.99 -35.68
CA LEU A 661 -20.36 -34.71 -34.27
C LEU A 661 -18.96 -34.13 -34.06
N SER A 662 -18.89 -32.98 -33.37
CA SER A 662 -17.63 -32.39 -32.95
C SER A 662 -16.95 -33.21 -31.84
N GLY A 663 -15.62 -33.27 -31.88
CA GLY A 663 -14.82 -33.87 -30.81
C GLY A 663 -14.96 -33.16 -29.46
N VAL A 664 -15.33 -31.88 -29.45
CA VAL A 664 -15.60 -31.13 -28.21
C VAL A 664 -16.85 -31.67 -27.53
N GLN A 665 -17.93 -31.92 -28.29
CA GLN A 665 -19.16 -32.51 -27.76
C GLN A 665 -18.85 -33.89 -27.17
N PHE A 666 -18.12 -34.71 -27.91
CA PHE A 666 -17.78 -36.07 -27.50
C PHE A 666 -16.97 -36.12 -26.17
N ARG A 667 -16.06 -35.16 -25.96
CA ARG A 667 -15.26 -35.04 -24.72
C ARG A 667 -16.05 -34.57 -23.51
N ARG A 668 -17.14 -33.81 -23.69
CA ARG A 668 -17.99 -33.34 -22.58
C ARG A 668 -18.72 -34.51 -21.89
N GLY A 669 -18.92 -35.62 -22.61
CA GLY A 669 -19.45 -36.87 -22.07
C GLY A 669 -20.97 -36.95 -22.00
N ASP A 670 -21.69 -35.94 -22.49
CA ASP A 670 -23.15 -35.84 -22.51
C ASP A 670 -23.78 -36.07 -23.90
N VAL A 671 -22.97 -36.34 -24.94
CA VAL A 671 -23.45 -36.58 -26.32
C VAL A 671 -24.55 -37.63 -26.41
N GLU A 672 -24.42 -38.72 -25.66
CA GLU A 672 -25.45 -39.77 -25.65
C GLU A 672 -26.80 -39.22 -25.20
N GLN A 673 -26.80 -38.37 -24.18
CA GLN A 673 -28.01 -37.76 -23.66
C GLN A 673 -28.63 -36.82 -24.69
N SER A 674 -27.81 -36.00 -25.37
CA SER A 674 -28.28 -35.11 -26.44
C SER A 674 -28.89 -35.89 -27.61
N VAL A 675 -28.23 -36.96 -28.05
CA VAL A 675 -28.72 -37.83 -29.15
C VAL A 675 -30.01 -38.53 -28.76
N PHE A 676 -30.07 -39.14 -27.57
CA PHE A 676 -31.29 -39.82 -27.10
C PHE A 676 -32.44 -38.83 -26.91
N ALA A 677 -32.18 -37.63 -26.39
CA ALA A 677 -33.20 -36.59 -26.29
C ALA A 677 -33.75 -36.18 -27.67
N ALA A 678 -32.89 -36.03 -28.68
CA ALA A 678 -33.33 -35.69 -30.04
C ALA A 678 -34.16 -36.81 -30.69
N LEU A 679 -33.78 -38.08 -30.49
CA LEU A 679 -34.54 -39.24 -30.96
C LEU A 679 -35.89 -39.37 -30.24
N ASP A 680 -35.90 -39.25 -28.91
CA ASP A 680 -37.10 -39.36 -28.09
C ASP A 680 -38.08 -38.20 -28.38
N GLU A 681 -37.59 -37.00 -28.64
CA GLU A 681 -38.40 -35.81 -28.96
C GLU A 681 -39.01 -35.88 -30.37
N SER A 682 -38.25 -36.37 -31.36
CA SER A 682 -38.69 -36.47 -32.75
C SER A 682 -39.52 -37.73 -33.05
N GLY A 683 -39.27 -38.82 -32.33
CA GLY A 683 -39.83 -40.14 -32.63
C GLY A 683 -39.17 -40.86 -33.82
N LEU A 684 -37.98 -40.42 -34.25
CA LEU A 684 -37.23 -41.05 -35.34
C LEU A 684 -36.82 -42.49 -34.97
N ASP A 685 -36.99 -43.44 -35.89
CA ASP A 685 -36.39 -44.77 -35.77
C ASP A 685 -34.86 -44.62 -35.68
N PRO A 686 -34.20 -45.04 -34.57
CA PRO A 686 -32.77 -44.84 -34.40
C PRO A 686 -31.91 -45.40 -35.53
N SER A 687 -32.39 -46.43 -36.25
CA SER A 687 -31.67 -47.01 -37.40
C SER A 687 -31.56 -46.07 -38.61
N LEU A 688 -32.35 -44.99 -38.63
CA LEU A 688 -32.32 -43.95 -39.65
C LEU A 688 -31.39 -42.78 -39.29
N LEU A 689 -30.82 -42.76 -38.09
CA LEU A 689 -29.82 -41.75 -37.70
C LEU A 689 -28.41 -42.35 -37.84
N GLU A 690 -27.56 -41.65 -38.58
CA GLU A 690 -26.13 -41.89 -38.64
C GLU A 690 -25.37 -40.74 -37.99
N LEU A 691 -24.40 -41.07 -37.13
CA LEU A 691 -23.51 -40.08 -36.53
C LEU A 691 -22.11 -40.24 -37.11
N GLU A 692 -21.59 -39.14 -37.63
CA GLU A 692 -20.27 -39.09 -38.26
C GLU A 692 -19.26 -38.60 -37.23
N LEU A 693 -18.18 -39.37 -37.06
CA LEU A 693 -17.13 -39.13 -36.07
C LEU A 693 -15.80 -38.99 -36.80
N THR A 694 -15.08 -37.89 -36.57
CA THR A 694 -13.72 -37.78 -37.13
C THR A 694 -12.78 -38.79 -36.47
N GLU A 695 -11.79 -39.25 -37.23
CA GLU A 695 -10.80 -40.23 -36.78
C GLU A 695 -10.12 -39.84 -35.45
N SER A 696 -9.82 -38.55 -35.28
CA SER A 696 -9.18 -37.99 -34.08
C SER A 696 -9.98 -38.21 -32.80
N ILE A 697 -11.33 -38.23 -32.88
CA ILE A 697 -12.21 -38.44 -31.72
C ILE A 697 -12.02 -39.85 -31.15
N LEU A 698 -11.85 -40.84 -32.03
CA LEU A 698 -11.73 -42.24 -31.64
C LEU A 698 -10.38 -42.55 -30.97
N ILE A 699 -9.33 -41.80 -31.30
CA ILE A 699 -7.97 -42.02 -30.78
C ILE A 699 -7.75 -41.32 -29.44
N GLN A 700 -8.20 -40.06 -29.28
CA GLN A 700 -7.81 -39.21 -28.14
C GLN A 700 -8.40 -39.60 -26.77
N ASN A 701 -9.28 -40.61 -26.69
CA ASN A 701 -9.72 -41.21 -25.42
C ASN A 701 -10.44 -42.56 -25.64
N ALA A 702 -9.73 -43.51 -26.26
CA ALA A 702 -10.33 -44.70 -26.88
C ALA A 702 -11.28 -45.53 -25.99
N GLU A 703 -11.01 -45.68 -24.68
CA GLU A 703 -11.88 -46.46 -23.79
C GLU A 703 -13.22 -45.76 -23.51
N HIS A 704 -13.21 -44.45 -23.29
CA HIS A 704 -14.44 -43.67 -23.11
C HIS A 704 -15.24 -43.62 -24.41
N ALA A 705 -14.56 -43.43 -25.54
CA ALA A 705 -15.18 -43.44 -26.86
C ALA A 705 -15.82 -44.78 -27.18
N LEU A 706 -15.14 -45.89 -26.87
CA LEU A 706 -15.65 -47.23 -27.12
C LEU A 706 -16.88 -47.55 -26.26
N ALA A 707 -16.92 -47.05 -25.02
CA ALA A 707 -18.10 -47.18 -24.17
C ALA A 707 -19.30 -46.38 -24.71
N CYS A 708 -19.07 -45.15 -25.19
CA CYS A 708 -20.10 -44.30 -25.79
C CYS A 708 -20.65 -44.91 -27.09
N VAL A 709 -19.76 -45.29 -28.00
CA VAL A 709 -20.09 -45.96 -29.27
C VAL A 709 -20.96 -47.20 -29.01
N LYS A 710 -20.59 -48.07 -28.05
CA LYS A 710 -21.40 -49.25 -27.70
C LYS A 710 -22.82 -48.89 -27.23
N ARG A 711 -22.98 -47.81 -26.46
CA ARG A 711 -24.29 -47.38 -25.97
C ARG A 711 -25.15 -46.80 -27.09
N LEU A 712 -24.58 -45.97 -27.96
CA LEU A 712 -25.27 -45.47 -29.16
C LEU A 712 -25.71 -46.63 -30.06
N LYS A 713 -24.82 -47.60 -30.32
CA LYS A 713 -25.12 -48.81 -31.10
C LYS A 713 -26.21 -49.68 -30.48
N SER A 714 -26.26 -49.78 -29.15
CA SER A 714 -27.30 -50.54 -28.44
C SER A 714 -28.72 -50.00 -28.65
N ARG A 715 -28.85 -48.73 -29.05
CA ARG A 715 -30.13 -48.11 -29.44
C ARG A 715 -30.44 -48.26 -30.93
N GLY A 716 -29.55 -48.84 -31.74
CA GLY A 716 -29.75 -49.06 -33.18
C GLY A 716 -29.18 -47.96 -34.08
N ILE A 717 -28.51 -46.96 -33.50
CA ILE A 717 -27.92 -45.81 -34.23
C ILE A 717 -26.76 -46.29 -35.10
N LYS A 718 -26.64 -45.74 -36.31
CA LYS A 718 -25.54 -46.01 -37.24
C LYS A 718 -24.37 -45.07 -36.98
N LEU A 719 -23.15 -45.57 -37.15
CA LEU A 719 -21.94 -44.78 -36.91
C LEU A 719 -21.02 -44.86 -38.12
N SER A 720 -20.41 -43.73 -38.47
CA SER A 720 -19.42 -43.64 -39.53
C SER A 720 -18.16 -42.90 -39.07
N ILE A 721 -17.03 -43.22 -39.69
CA ILE A 721 -15.78 -42.46 -39.51
C ILE A 721 -15.66 -41.45 -40.65
N ASP A 722 -15.46 -40.19 -40.29
CA ASP A 722 -15.22 -39.09 -41.22
C ASP A 722 -13.73 -38.73 -41.36
N ASP A 723 -13.39 -38.06 -42.47
CA ASP A 723 -12.05 -37.60 -42.85
C ASP A 723 -10.94 -38.69 -42.82
N PHE A 724 -11.28 -39.95 -43.14
CA PHE A 724 -10.36 -41.07 -42.97
C PHE A 724 -9.16 -41.00 -43.93
N GLY A 725 -7.94 -41.10 -43.39
CA GLY A 725 -6.68 -41.14 -44.16
C GLY A 725 -5.82 -39.88 -44.06
N THR A 726 -6.31 -38.82 -43.41
CA THR A 726 -5.57 -37.56 -43.22
C THR A 726 -4.67 -37.54 -41.96
N GLY A 727 -4.73 -38.58 -41.12
CA GLY A 727 -3.99 -38.68 -39.85
C GLY A 727 -3.24 -40.01 -39.62
N TYR A 728 -2.64 -40.17 -38.43
CA TYR A 728 -1.94 -41.41 -38.02
C TYR A 728 -2.94 -42.49 -37.59
N SER A 729 -3.45 -43.27 -38.54
CA SER A 729 -4.40 -44.34 -38.25
C SER A 729 -3.76 -45.53 -37.56
N SER A 730 -4.35 -45.96 -36.45
CA SER A 730 -4.02 -47.23 -35.81
C SER A 730 -5.13 -48.24 -36.11
N LEU A 731 -4.93 -49.05 -37.15
CA LEU A 731 -5.79 -50.18 -37.58
C LEU A 731 -6.30 -51.05 -36.41
N SER A 732 -5.49 -51.19 -35.36
CA SER A 732 -5.85 -51.95 -34.15
C SER A 732 -7.07 -51.38 -33.41
N TYR A 733 -7.31 -50.07 -33.48
CA TYR A 733 -8.46 -49.42 -32.87
C TYR A 733 -9.70 -49.50 -33.74
N LEU A 734 -9.56 -49.33 -35.06
CA LEU A 734 -10.69 -49.46 -36.00
C LEU A 734 -11.42 -50.81 -35.82
N LYS A 735 -10.65 -51.89 -35.64
CA LYS A 735 -11.18 -53.24 -35.37
C LYS A 735 -11.98 -53.36 -34.07
N ARG A 736 -11.74 -52.48 -33.09
CA ARG A 736 -12.41 -52.51 -31.77
C ARG A 736 -13.71 -51.71 -31.75
N PHE A 737 -13.89 -50.77 -32.67
CA PHE A 737 -15.10 -49.96 -32.75
C PHE A 737 -16.16 -50.64 -33.62
N ASP A 738 -17.39 -50.69 -33.12
CA ASP A 738 -18.55 -51.22 -33.84
C ASP A 738 -19.14 -50.11 -34.73
N ILE A 739 -18.52 -49.94 -35.91
CA ILE A 739 -18.82 -48.88 -36.88
C ILE A 739 -19.42 -49.51 -38.13
N ASP A 740 -20.29 -48.78 -38.83
CA ASP A 740 -21.01 -49.28 -40.01
C ASP A 740 -20.38 -48.80 -41.33
N LYS A 741 -19.85 -47.57 -41.35
CA LYS A 741 -19.41 -46.91 -42.58
C LYS A 741 -18.07 -46.16 -42.40
N LEU A 742 -17.28 -46.10 -43.46
CA LEU A 742 -16.04 -45.35 -43.54
C LEU A 742 -16.13 -44.34 -44.69
N LYS A 743 -15.95 -43.06 -44.38
CA LYS A 743 -15.98 -41.95 -45.34
C LYS A 743 -14.56 -41.63 -45.80
N ILE A 744 -14.35 -41.62 -47.11
CA ILE A 744 -13.06 -41.33 -47.75
C ILE A 744 -13.00 -39.83 -48.02
N ASP A 745 -12.01 -39.16 -47.45
CA ASP A 745 -11.85 -37.71 -47.50
C ASP A 745 -11.73 -37.20 -48.95
N GLN A 746 -12.39 -36.06 -49.23
CA GLN A 746 -12.42 -35.43 -50.55
C GLN A 746 -11.03 -35.10 -51.12
N SER A 747 -10.01 -34.89 -50.28
CA SER A 747 -8.64 -34.56 -50.72
C SER A 747 -8.03 -35.68 -51.57
N PHE A 748 -8.29 -36.95 -51.22
CA PHE A 748 -7.85 -38.09 -52.02
C PHE A 748 -8.75 -38.34 -53.23
N VAL A 749 -10.04 -38.01 -53.14
CA VAL A 749 -11.01 -38.26 -54.21
C VAL A 749 -10.87 -37.26 -55.35
N ARG A 750 -10.58 -35.99 -55.07
CA ARG A 750 -10.45 -34.93 -56.08
C ARG A 750 -9.31 -35.16 -57.07
N GLU A 751 -8.17 -35.68 -56.58
CA GLU A 751 -6.96 -35.88 -57.39
C GLU A 751 -6.83 -37.32 -57.93
N LEU A 752 -7.87 -38.13 -57.78
CA LEU A 752 -7.86 -39.57 -58.08
C LEU A 752 -7.45 -39.90 -59.53
N ASN A 753 -7.76 -39.01 -60.49
CA ASN A 753 -7.41 -39.20 -61.90
C ASN A 753 -6.02 -38.63 -62.27
N THR A 754 -5.46 -37.75 -61.44
CA THR A 754 -4.22 -37.01 -61.75
C THR A 754 -3.02 -37.47 -60.92
N ASN A 755 -3.26 -38.12 -59.78
CA ASN A 755 -2.23 -38.57 -58.85
C ASN A 755 -2.35 -40.08 -58.57
N GLU A 756 -1.39 -40.85 -59.09
CA GLU A 756 -1.36 -42.31 -58.89
C GLU A 756 -1.25 -42.73 -57.42
N ASN A 757 -0.64 -41.89 -56.56
CA ASN A 757 -0.54 -42.18 -55.13
C ASN A 757 -1.92 -42.10 -54.46
N ASP A 758 -2.72 -41.09 -54.77
CA ASP A 758 -4.06 -40.93 -54.19
C ASP A 758 -5.00 -42.03 -54.68
N ALA A 759 -4.93 -42.41 -55.96
CA ALA A 759 -5.64 -43.56 -56.49
C ALA A 759 -5.27 -44.88 -55.77
N THR A 760 -4.00 -45.04 -55.40
CA THR A 760 -3.51 -46.20 -54.64
C THR A 760 -4.04 -46.17 -53.20
N ILE A 761 -4.04 -45.00 -52.55
CA ILE A 761 -4.56 -44.81 -51.20
C ILE A 761 -6.06 -45.11 -51.15
N VAL A 762 -6.86 -44.54 -52.05
CA VAL A 762 -8.31 -44.77 -52.12
C VAL A 762 -8.62 -46.26 -52.31
N ARG A 763 -7.91 -46.94 -53.22
CA ARG A 763 -8.06 -48.39 -53.43
C ARG A 763 -7.74 -49.19 -52.17
N ALA A 764 -6.66 -48.83 -51.47
CA ALA A 764 -6.26 -49.50 -50.24
C ALA A 764 -7.28 -49.30 -49.11
N ILE A 765 -7.84 -48.09 -48.98
CA ILE A 765 -8.89 -47.76 -48.01
C ILE A 765 -10.14 -48.61 -48.29
N ILE A 766 -10.57 -48.70 -49.54
CA ILE A 766 -11.75 -49.50 -49.92
C ILE A 766 -11.57 -50.98 -49.56
N GLN A 767 -10.43 -51.56 -49.96
CA GLN A 767 -10.12 -52.97 -49.67
C GLN A 767 -10.04 -53.27 -48.17
N MET A 768 -9.45 -52.34 -47.40
CA MET A 768 -9.37 -52.46 -45.94
C MET A 768 -10.76 -52.37 -45.29
N ALA A 769 -11.59 -51.41 -45.71
CA ALA A 769 -12.94 -51.25 -45.18
C ALA A 769 -13.77 -52.52 -45.39
N HIS A 770 -13.74 -53.09 -46.61
CA HIS A 770 -14.39 -54.36 -46.91
C HIS A 770 -13.84 -55.52 -46.08
N GLY A 771 -12.52 -55.58 -45.86
CA GLY A 771 -11.89 -56.56 -44.96
C GLY A 771 -12.34 -56.47 -43.50
N LEU A 772 -12.89 -55.33 -43.08
CA LEU A 772 -13.48 -55.09 -41.76
C LEU A 772 -15.01 -55.14 -41.76
N ASN A 773 -15.64 -55.50 -42.89
CA ASN A 773 -17.09 -55.46 -43.11
C ASN A 773 -17.71 -54.06 -42.94
N LEU A 774 -16.98 -53.01 -43.30
CA LEU A 774 -17.45 -51.63 -43.31
C LEU A 774 -17.91 -51.24 -44.71
N VAL A 775 -18.98 -50.43 -44.79
CA VAL A 775 -19.43 -49.80 -46.02
C VAL A 775 -18.57 -48.58 -46.33
N THR A 776 -18.22 -48.36 -47.59
CA THR A 776 -17.43 -47.19 -48.01
C THR A 776 -18.29 -46.12 -48.65
N ILE A 777 -18.01 -44.86 -48.31
CA ILE A 777 -18.55 -43.70 -49.04
C ILE A 777 -17.40 -42.78 -49.45
N ALA A 778 -17.37 -42.38 -50.73
CA ALA A 778 -16.40 -41.41 -51.22
C ALA A 778 -17.03 -40.02 -51.31
N GLU A 779 -16.36 -39.02 -50.72
CA GLU A 779 -16.81 -37.64 -50.70
C GLU A 779 -16.18 -36.78 -51.79
N GLY A 780 -16.83 -35.67 -52.14
CA GLY A 780 -16.27 -34.73 -53.11
C GLY A 780 -16.25 -35.25 -54.55
N VAL A 781 -17.17 -36.14 -54.91
CA VAL A 781 -17.30 -36.62 -56.30
C VAL A 781 -17.92 -35.51 -57.16
N GLU A 782 -17.10 -34.87 -57.99
CA GLU A 782 -17.49 -33.70 -58.79
C GLU A 782 -17.61 -34.00 -60.30
N ILE A 783 -16.93 -35.03 -60.81
CA ILE A 783 -16.91 -35.39 -62.24
C ILE A 783 -17.18 -36.88 -62.46
N THR A 784 -17.76 -37.23 -63.60
CA THR A 784 -18.19 -38.59 -63.93
C THR A 784 -17.03 -39.57 -64.02
N GLU A 785 -15.85 -39.13 -64.44
CA GLU A 785 -14.65 -39.97 -64.53
C GLU A 785 -14.19 -40.46 -63.15
N ILE A 786 -14.32 -39.63 -62.10
CA ILE A 786 -14.03 -40.03 -60.72
C ILE A 786 -15.06 -41.06 -60.25
N LEU A 787 -16.34 -40.85 -60.56
CA LEU A 787 -17.43 -41.80 -60.24
C LEU A 787 -17.17 -43.19 -60.82
N GLU A 788 -16.82 -43.28 -62.12
CA GLU A 788 -16.52 -44.57 -62.77
C GLU A 788 -15.28 -45.23 -62.19
N THR A 789 -14.26 -44.44 -61.84
CA THR A 789 -13.04 -44.99 -61.22
C THR A 789 -13.34 -45.56 -59.84
N LEU A 790 -14.11 -44.84 -59.00
CA LEU A 790 -14.58 -45.33 -57.70
C LEU A 790 -15.43 -46.61 -57.85
N ARG A 791 -16.29 -46.67 -58.88
CA ARG A 791 -17.06 -47.89 -59.20
C ARG A 791 -16.14 -49.06 -59.55
N SER A 792 -15.10 -48.81 -60.34
CA SER A 792 -14.10 -49.84 -60.69
C SER A 792 -13.29 -50.33 -59.48
N PHE A 793 -13.15 -49.51 -58.44
CA PHE A 793 -12.47 -49.87 -57.20
C PHE A 793 -13.40 -50.60 -56.22
N GLY A 794 -14.70 -50.65 -56.50
CA GLY A 794 -15.71 -51.29 -55.67
C GLY A 794 -16.23 -50.41 -54.53
N CYS A 795 -16.15 -49.08 -54.65
CA CYS A 795 -16.73 -48.17 -53.65
C CYS A 795 -18.26 -48.37 -53.57
N ASP A 796 -18.84 -48.35 -52.36
CA ASP A 796 -20.25 -48.72 -52.16
C ASP A 796 -21.20 -47.53 -52.35
N GLN A 797 -20.79 -46.35 -51.89
CA GLN A 797 -21.60 -45.15 -51.85
C GLN A 797 -20.78 -43.94 -52.29
N VAL A 798 -21.46 -42.91 -52.80
CA VAL A 798 -20.81 -41.67 -53.20
C VAL A 798 -21.62 -40.44 -52.79
N GLN A 799 -20.90 -39.37 -52.51
CA GLN A 799 -21.47 -38.06 -52.23
C GLN A 799 -20.61 -36.98 -52.91
N GLY A 800 -21.25 -35.96 -53.48
CA GLY A 800 -20.52 -34.86 -54.12
C GLY A 800 -21.37 -34.00 -55.04
N TYR A 801 -20.76 -32.97 -55.62
CA TYR A 801 -21.48 -32.00 -56.45
C TYR A 801 -21.92 -32.54 -57.80
N LEU A 802 -21.40 -33.69 -58.23
CA LEU A 802 -21.91 -34.41 -59.39
C LEU A 802 -23.38 -34.83 -59.19
N LEU A 803 -23.76 -35.16 -57.96
CA LEU A 803 -25.16 -35.48 -57.60
C LEU A 803 -25.95 -34.20 -57.37
N SER A 804 -25.54 -33.45 -56.36
CA SER A 804 -26.13 -32.16 -56.00
C SER A 804 -25.23 -31.42 -55.01
N LYS A 805 -25.30 -30.10 -55.04
CA LYS A 805 -24.79 -29.28 -53.93
C LYS A 805 -25.72 -29.44 -52.71
N PRO A 806 -25.27 -29.11 -51.49
CA PRO A 806 -26.15 -29.14 -50.32
C PRO A 806 -27.36 -28.21 -50.48
N LEU A 807 -28.57 -28.77 -50.45
CA LEU A 807 -29.83 -28.07 -50.71
C LEU A 807 -30.62 -27.79 -49.42
N PRO A 808 -31.42 -26.72 -49.34
CA PRO A 808 -32.46 -26.61 -48.32
C PRO A 808 -33.45 -27.78 -48.41
N ALA A 809 -34.19 -28.07 -47.34
CA ALA A 809 -35.09 -29.22 -47.27
C ALA A 809 -36.08 -29.30 -48.45
N ALA A 810 -36.75 -28.20 -48.79
CA ALA A 810 -37.67 -28.12 -49.93
C ALA A 810 -36.98 -28.33 -51.29
N GLY A 811 -35.70 -27.94 -51.40
CA GLY A 811 -34.90 -28.19 -52.60
C GLY A 811 -34.57 -29.67 -52.75
N LEU A 812 -34.21 -30.34 -51.65
CA LEU A 812 -33.98 -31.78 -51.66
C LEU A 812 -35.26 -32.56 -52.02
N GLU A 813 -36.42 -32.18 -51.49
CA GLU A 813 -37.71 -32.84 -51.81
C GLU A 813 -38.02 -32.81 -53.31
N LYS A 814 -37.77 -31.66 -53.95
CA LYS A 814 -37.89 -31.51 -55.41
C LYS A 814 -36.89 -32.39 -56.16
N PHE A 815 -35.62 -32.39 -55.71
CA PHE A 815 -34.58 -33.23 -56.28
C PHE A 815 -34.96 -34.72 -56.22
N MET A 816 -35.37 -35.20 -55.06
CA MET A 816 -35.77 -36.59 -54.85
C MET A 816 -37.00 -37.00 -55.68
N SER A 817 -37.96 -36.08 -55.87
CA SER A 817 -39.15 -36.35 -56.69
C SER A 817 -38.85 -36.41 -58.19
N ALA A 818 -37.86 -35.65 -58.66
CA ALA A 818 -37.43 -35.65 -60.05
C ALA A 818 -36.43 -36.77 -60.36
N TYR A 819 -35.72 -37.26 -59.34
CA TYR A 819 -34.71 -38.30 -59.49
C TYR A 819 -35.32 -39.66 -59.85
N THR A 820 -34.93 -40.23 -60.99
CA THR A 820 -35.30 -41.59 -61.39
C THR A 820 -34.04 -42.45 -61.38
N ALA A 821 -34.01 -43.50 -60.56
CA ALA A 821 -32.88 -44.41 -60.50
C ALA A 821 -32.69 -45.13 -61.84
N ASN A 822 -31.51 -45.00 -62.45
CA ASN A 822 -31.14 -45.73 -63.67
C ASN A 822 -29.95 -46.67 -63.38
N PRO A 823 -30.14 -48.01 -63.46
CA PRO A 823 -29.08 -48.98 -63.22
C PRO A 823 -27.92 -48.93 -64.25
N GLN A 824 -28.08 -48.21 -65.37
CA GLN A 824 -27.08 -48.09 -66.43
C GLN A 824 -26.21 -46.82 -66.35
N GLY A 825 -26.27 -46.05 -65.26
CA GLY A 825 -25.26 -45.04 -64.95
C GLY A 825 -25.36 -43.71 -65.72
N GLU A 826 -26.34 -43.50 -66.59
CA GLU A 826 -26.66 -42.16 -67.08
C GLU A 826 -27.41 -41.38 -65.99
N LEU A 827 -26.70 -40.50 -65.28
CA LEU A 827 -27.31 -39.47 -64.44
C LEU A 827 -28.11 -38.54 -65.36
N VAL A 828 -29.43 -38.73 -65.42
CA VAL A 828 -30.32 -37.73 -66.04
C VAL A 828 -30.32 -36.53 -65.09
N SER A 829 -29.46 -35.56 -65.41
CA SER A 829 -29.34 -34.32 -64.66
C SER A 829 -30.69 -33.58 -64.68
N ALA A 830 -31.30 -33.38 -63.52
CA ALA A 830 -32.37 -32.43 -63.29
C ALA A 830 -31.82 -30.99 -63.22
N ALA A 831 -30.91 -30.61 -64.13
CA ALA A 831 -30.42 -29.25 -64.25
C ALA A 831 -31.50 -28.40 -64.92
N GLU A 832 -32.45 -27.91 -64.11
CA GLU A 832 -33.22 -26.68 -64.31
C GLU A 832 -34.20 -26.51 -63.13
N VAL A 833 -33.68 -26.36 -61.91
CA VAL A 833 -34.45 -25.78 -60.79
C VAL A 833 -33.52 -24.91 -59.96
N ASP A 834 -33.12 -23.77 -60.51
CA ASP A 834 -32.61 -22.62 -59.73
C ASP A 834 -33.79 -21.80 -59.19
#